data_AF-A0A945L4A4-F1
#
_entry.id   AF-A0A945L4A4-F1
#
_cell.length_a   1.000
_cell.length_b   1.000
_cell.length_c   1.000
_cell.angle_alpha   90.00
_cell.angle_beta   90.00
_cell.angle_gamma   90.00
#
_symmetry.space_group_name_H-M   'P 1'
#
loop_
_entity.id
_entity.type
_entity.pdbx_description
1 polymer ?
#
loop_
_entity_poly.entity_id
_entity_poly.type
_entity_poly.pdbx_seq_one_letter_code
_entity_poly.pdbx_strand_id
1 'polypeptide(L)'
;MYRFFSLFCTCLALSSISGADDQVKTQKTLSVYWVGNSLVRSITPTRLHELVAERGIDLQFGSQLKGGFSLVKNWESLEKGEVIRYWESNKPVGDRFEPGRPDSDPLPKRFGSFWSAHKNHKWDALVLLPLLVPDQEKEYEALGKFVDYAFEQTSTKQIYLFQSWIGLPVLRDAQGKRAGTGSVDYQAVWKSDLQKSGGLDGGLLTGVQAGYYKLIERANEEFADKLGKPLRMIPFGDIVYELDKRLKAGRIPGLAELYERDPERIPSWDPALGDRAGANILYADRHHPVAAPHLDGTIATYVMGLMYYSVLTGQSPIGLSGDAYDLGDARDEALRQALQVAVWDVVRKHPYTGARAQASSVSENKPQKTRSAQPASIRSGPAKLRNGTLSIARWKNDKIAAVSIFSSDGMIRSIKSQWTPENPDVAYDGFYRLGKKYSIPFTFFIPPRALDDQSYVAASGVTPVAQPAGAMGIWADWKFMSEAGHEIASHTYSHADLRADKQDPSKLRVDHDPEFELGQAITTIEENIGTRPISINPAYGQPAEQLRDLFRKFYPVVRGNQEDEVVAAQHEDTATAADLIGKLDEAIAKGKWLRVAGHGIRTERGRKEEAAPDFMSAGKRWDGYRPVEYSVMDALCRKIDEHRHELFIAPVGDAVRYLKQRNESRIDIGKENKSKISFRLKHELDPEVYNLALTLKLTLEQGFAAKQITQAGKRLKTKQTGNDLFFDVTPNGGEVVMHLEK
;
A
#
# COMPACT_ATOMS: atom_id res chain seq x y z
N MET A 1 -18.21 26.77 -42.36
CA MET A 1 -16.91 26.84 -43.06
C MET A 1 -15.83 26.78 -41.98
N TYR A 2 -14.71 26.07 -42.22
CA TYR A 2 -13.70 25.54 -41.25
C TYR A 2 -14.06 24.15 -40.68
N ARG A 3 -13.86 23.08 -41.45
CA ARG A 3 -12.62 22.31 -41.78
C ARG A 3 -12.28 21.26 -40.71
N PHE A 4 -12.79 20.06 -41.00
CA PHE A 4 -12.30 18.75 -40.61
C PHE A 4 -10.78 18.63 -40.81
N PHE A 5 -10.09 18.06 -39.82
CA PHE A 5 -8.86 17.30 -40.05
C PHE A 5 -9.08 15.88 -39.54
N SER A 6 -9.32 14.98 -40.49
CA SER A 6 -9.19 13.54 -40.34
C SER A 6 -7.69 13.23 -40.39
N LEU A 7 -7.15 12.60 -39.34
CA LEU A 7 -5.89 11.89 -39.44
C LEU A 7 -6.19 10.39 -39.34
N PHE A 8 -6.18 9.75 -40.51
CA PHE A 8 -5.96 8.31 -40.63
C PHE A 8 -4.53 8.01 -40.17
N CYS A 9 -4.37 7.16 -39.16
CA CYS A 9 -3.11 6.45 -38.94
C CYS A 9 -3.38 4.95 -39.00
N THR A 10 -2.86 4.36 -40.07
CA THR A 10 -2.93 2.96 -40.44
C THR A 10 -2.06 2.10 -39.51
N CYS A 11 -2.51 0.87 -39.31
CA CYS A 11 -1.96 -0.18 -38.46
C CYS A 11 -0.43 -0.35 -38.50
N LEU A 12 0.17 -0.47 -37.31
CA LEU A 12 1.33 -1.31 -37.06
C LEU A 12 0.95 -2.32 -35.98
N ALA A 13 0.65 -3.53 -36.43
CA ALA A 13 0.49 -4.69 -35.58
C ALA A 13 1.87 -5.09 -35.03
N LEU A 14 2.08 -4.88 -33.74
CA LEU A 14 3.16 -5.54 -33.00
C LEU A 14 2.55 -6.70 -32.20
N SER A 15 2.77 -7.88 -32.74
CA SER A 15 2.56 -9.18 -32.12
C SER A 15 3.35 -9.30 -30.80
N SER A 16 2.61 -9.51 -29.72
CA SER A 16 2.92 -10.29 -28.51
C SER A 16 4.39 -10.62 -28.20
N ILE A 17 4.87 -10.12 -27.05
CA ILE A 17 5.71 -10.92 -26.15
C ILE A 17 4.89 -11.16 -24.88
N SER A 18 4.43 -12.39 -24.75
CA SER A 18 3.83 -12.95 -23.54
C SER A 18 4.91 -13.29 -22.52
N GLY A 19 4.65 -13.00 -21.25
CA GLY A 19 5.20 -13.77 -20.13
C GLY A 19 5.74 -12.92 -19.00
N ALA A 20 4.94 -12.79 -17.93
CA ALA A 20 5.37 -13.02 -16.55
C ALA A 20 4.12 -12.99 -15.66
N ASP A 21 3.84 -14.14 -15.04
CA ASP A 21 2.89 -14.30 -13.94
C ASP A 21 3.18 -13.30 -12.82
N ASP A 22 2.16 -12.73 -12.18
CA ASP A 22 2.32 -12.25 -10.80
C ASP A 22 1.16 -12.71 -9.92
N GLN A 23 1.50 -13.67 -9.06
CA GLN A 23 0.68 -14.14 -7.96
C GLN A 23 0.72 -13.10 -6.83
N VAL A 24 -0.43 -12.63 -6.34
CA VAL A 24 -0.49 -11.94 -5.04
C VAL A 24 -0.28 -12.99 -3.95
N LYS A 25 0.98 -13.16 -3.56
CA LYS A 25 1.39 -13.87 -2.34
C LYS A 25 0.91 -13.08 -1.13
N THR A 26 0.43 -13.77 -0.11
CA THR A 26 0.16 -13.19 1.21
C THR A 26 1.40 -12.45 1.72
N GLN A 27 1.32 -11.12 1.87
CA GLN A 27 2.45 -10.30 2.28
C GLN A 27 2.78 -10.59 3.75
N LYS A 28 4.00 -11.07 4.01
CA LYS A 28 4.45 -11.42 5.37
C LYS A 28 4.93 -10.17 6.09
N THR A 29 4.33 -9.79 7.22
CA THR A 29 4.85 -8.67 8.03
C THR A 29 6.06 -9.11 8.87
N LEU A 30 7.09 -8.26 8.94
CA LEU A 30 8.27 -8.40 9.78
C LEU A 30 8.41 -7.12 10.63
N SER A 31 8.24 -7.23 11.95
CA SER A 31 8.31 -6.07 12.88
C SER A 31 9.63 -6.00 13.64
N VAL A 32 10.37 -4.91 13.52
CA VAL A 32 11.74 -4.76 14.09
C VAL A 32 11.86 -3.49 14.95
N TYR A 33 12.36 -3.61 16.17
CA TYR A 33 12.70 -2.43 16.97
C TYR A 33 14.21 -2.20 17.01
N TRP A 34 14.66 -0.96 16.88
CA TRP A 34 16.08 -0.61 16.83
C TRP A 34 16.50 0.30 17.98
N VAL A 35 17.62 0.01 18.62
CA VAL A 35 18.23 0.88 19.63
C VAL A 35 19.67 1.16 19.22
N GLY A 36 20.04 2.43 19.15
CA GLY A 36 21.38 2.81 18.71
C GLY A 36 21.55 4.30 18.42
N ASN A 37 22.23 4.59 17.31
CA ASN A 37 22.66 5.93 16.93
C ASN A 37 22.68 6.10 15.39
N SER A 38 23.47 7.06 14.89
CA SER A 38 23.61 7.36 13.47
C SER A 38 24.14 6.20 12.62
N LEU A 39 24.85 5.24 13.20
CA LEU A 39 25.29 4.03 12.49
C LEU A 39 24.10 3.11 12.15
N VAL A 40 23.15 2.96 13.07
CA VAL A 40 21.87 2.28 12.78
C VAL A 40 21.01 3.12 11.85
N ARG A 41 21.07 4.46 11.95
CA ARG A 41 20.34 5.32 11.00
C ARG A 41 20.84 5.16 9.56
N SER A 42 22.14 4.86 9.38
CA SER A 42 22.77 4.67 8.07
C SER A 42 22.24 3.45 7.30
N ILE A 43 21.42 2.62 7.93
CA ILE A 43 20.69 1.51 7.30
C ILE A 43 19.70 2.01 6.24
N THR A 44 19.34 3.30 6.30
CA THR A 44 18.25 3.87 5.50
C THR A 44 16.98 3.01 5.56
N PRO A 45 16.37 2.76 6.74
CA PRO A 45 15.23 1.86 6.90
C PRO A 45 14.08 1.95 5.88
N THR A 46 13.88 3.11 5.24
CA THR A 46 13.07 3.28 4.03
C THR A 46 13.49 2.37 2.88
N ARG A 47 14.73 2.48 2.45
CA ARG A 47 15.30 1.71 1.36
C ARG A 47 15.38 0.22 1.74
N LEU A 48 15.62 -0.07 3.01
CA LEU A 48 15.54 -1.44 3.52
C LEU A 48 14.11 -2.00 3.41
N HIS A 49 13.08 -1.22 3.72
CA HIS A 49 11.68 -1.63 3.54
C HIS A 49 11.40 -1.95 2.06
N GLU A 50 11.78 -1.05 1.14
CA GLU A 50 11.60 -1.26 -0.31
C GLU A 50 12.33 -2.53 -0.81
N LEU A 51 13.59 -2.72 -0.40
CA LEU A 51 14.39 -3.90 -0.76
C LEU A 51 13.75 -5.20 -0.25
N VAL A 52 13.22 -5.20 0.96
CA VAL A 52 12.57 -6.36 1.58
C VAL A 52 11.19 -6.62 0.94
N ALA A 53 10.50 -5.56 0.49
CA ALA A 53 9.20 -5.65 -0.20
C ALA A 53 9.29 -6.36 -1.55
N GLU A 54 10.43 -6.36 -2.24
CA GLU A 54 10.67 -7.16 -3.46
C GLU A 54 10.40 -8.65 -3.27
N ARG A 55 10.39 -9.12 -2.03
CA ARG A 55 10.16 -10.52 -1.66
C ARG A 55 8.82 -10.73 -0.96
N GLY A 56 7.91 -9.76 -1.05
CA GLY A 56 6.58 -9.80 -0.46
C GLY A 56 6.59 -9.72 1.05
N ILE A 57 7.57 -9.02 1.64
CA ILE A 57 7.70 -8.83 3.09
C ILE A 57 7.46 -7.36 3.43
N ASP A 58 6.50 -7.10 4.31
CA ASP A 58 6.19 -5.78 4.85
C ASP A 58 7.04 -5.53 6.11
N LEU A 59 8.14 -4.78 5.97
CA LEU A 59 9.00 -4.41 7.10
C LEU A 59 8.40 -3.23 7.88
N GLN A 60 7.97 -3.50 9.11
CA GLN A 60 7.51 -2.52 10.09
C GLN A 60 8.62 -2.30 11.12
N PHE A 61 8.82 -1.08 11.59
CA PHE A 61 9.83 -0.84 12.62
C PHE A 61 9.51 0.29 13.61
N GLY A 62 10.12 0.21 14.77
CA GLY A 62 10.22 1.31 15.74
C GLY A 62 11.68 1.53 16.10
N SER A 63 12.07 2.69 16.59
CA SER A 63 13.46 2.87 16.99
C SER A 63 13.67 3.97 18.00
N GLN A 64 14.80 3.86 18.68
CA GLN A 64 15.34 4.83 19.60
C GLN A 64 16.77 5.17 19.16
N LEU A 65 16.92 6.28 18.45
CA LEU A 65 18.19 6.66 17.82
C LEU A 65 18.56 8.10 18.16
N LYS A 66 19.81 8.30 18.59
CA LYS A 66 20.37 9.65 18.76
C LYS A 66 21.84 9.66 18.37
N GLY A 67 22.27 10.72 17.69
CA GLY A 67 23.65 10.83 17.17
C GLY A 67 24.68 10.63 18.28
N GLY A 68 25.63 9.71 18.06
CA GLY A 68 26.71 9.39 19.02
C GLY A 68 26.27 8.72 20.32
N PHE A 69 25.03 8.24 20.43
CA PHE A 69 24.58 7.52 21.63
C PHE A 69 25.12 6.09 21.69
N SER A 70 25.48 5.67 22.89
CA SER A 70 25.78 4.28 23.22
C SER A 70 24.54 3.60 23.82
N LEU A 71 24.57 2.32 24.18
CA LEU A 71 23.44 1.70 24.90
C LEU A 71 23.24 2.33 26.27
N VAL A 72 24.33 2.64 26.98
CA VAL A 72 24.29 3.34 28.28
C VAL A 72 23.52 4.67 28.16
N LYS A 73 23.90 5.53 27.20
CA LYS A 73 23.23 6.83 27.01
C LYS A 73 21.77 6.67 26.61
N ASN A 74 21.46 5.68 25.79
CA ASN A 74 20.08 5.36 25.41
C ASN A 74 19.24 4.95 26.63
N TRP A 75 19.80 4.12 27.52
CA TRP A 75 19.11 3.68 28.73
C TRP A 75 18.95 4.81 29.75
N GLU A 76 20.00 5.58 30.02
CA GLU A 76 19.93 6.73 30.94
C GLU A 76 18.91 7.78 30.50
N SER A 77 18.82 8.07 29.21
CA SER A 77 17.79 8.99 28.68
C SER A 77 16.37 8.44 28.90
N LEU A 78 16.17 7.12 28.80
CA LEU A 78 14.89 6.48 29.09
C LEU A 78 14.50 6.59 30.57
N GLU A 79 15.45 6.38 31.48
CA GLU A 79 15.22 6.51 32.94
C GLU A 79 14.90 7.95 33.35
N LYS A 80 15.55 8.93 32.70
CA LYS A 80 15.31 10.36 32.94
C LYS A 80 14.03 10.89 32.27
N GLY A 81 13.35 10.06 31.47
CA GLY A 81 12.18 10.49 30.70
C GLY A 81 12.53 11.53 29.63
N GLU A 82 13.78 11.58 29.18
CA GLU A 82 14.21 12.51 28.13
C GLU A 82 13.53 12.16 26.81
N VAL A 83 13.02 13.19 26.12
CA VAL A 83 12.52 13.03 24.77
C VAL A 83 13.72 12.88 23.83
N ILE A 84 13.98 11.64 23.44
CA ILE A 84 14.92 11.28 22.38
C ILE A 84 14.13 11.04 21.09
N ARG A 85 14.75 11.29 19.94
CA ARG A 85 14.08 11.15 18.64
C ARG A 85 13.75 9.67 18.41
N TYR A 86 12.47 9.37 18.27
CA TYR A 86 11.99 8.05 17.91
C TYR A 86 11.75 8.03 16.41
N TRP A 87 12.30 7.03 15.72
CA TRP A 87 12.06 6.84 14.30
C TRP A 87 11.29 5.55 14.10
N GLU A 88 10.08 5.66 13.58
CA GLU A 88 9.19 4.54 13.42
C GLU A 88 8.75 4.44 11.97
N SER A 89 8.42 3.23 11.54
CA SER A 89 7.53 3.05 10.42
C SER A 89 6.16 3.57 10.76
N ASN A 90 5.81 4.67 10.12
CA ASN A 90 4.40 4.93 9.92
C ASN A 90 3.87 3.95 8.85
N LYS A 91 2.60 3.56 8.95
CA LYS A 91 1.87 3.07 7.78
C LYS A 91 1.05 4.25 7.27
N PRO A 92 1.32 4.74 6.07
CA PRO A 92 0.24 5.18 5.20
C PRO A 92 0.32 4.40 3.88
N VAL A 93 -0.84 3.98 3.38
CA VAL A 93 -1.01 3.02 2.27
C VAL A 93 -0.29 3.52 1.01
N GLY A 94 0.37 2.63 0.27
CA GLY A 94 1.12 2.96 -0.96
C GLY A 94 2.40 2.16 -1.26
N ASP A 95 2.76 1.13 -0.48
CA ASP A 95 4.03 0.35 -0.62
C ASP A 95 5.32 1.18 -0.59
N ARG A 96 5.28 2.44 -0.13
CA ARG A 96 6.47 3.16 0.29
C ARG A 96 6.35 3.63 1.72
N PHE A 97 7.25 3.10 2.52
CA PHE A 97 7.61 3.64 3.81
C PHE A 97 8.05 5.11 3.65
N GLU A 98 7.47 6.06 4.40
CA GLU A 98 7.99 7.43 4.47
C GLU A 98 8.69 7.70 5.81
N PRO A 99 10.00 7.96 5.85
CA PRO A 99 10.64 8.51 7.04
C PRO A 99 10.23 9.97 7.20
N GLY A 100 9.70 10.33 8.36
CA GLY A 100 9.56 11.75 8.71
C GLY A 100 10.91 12.48 8.58
N ARG A 101 10.87 13.74 8.13
CA ARG A 101 12.07 14.59 8.08
C ARG A 101 12.54 14.85 9.52
N PRO A 102 13.76 14.40 9.88
CA PRO A 102 14.16 14.27 11.28
C PRO A 102 14.35 15.60 12.02
N ASP A 103 14.48 16.74 11.32
CA ASP A 103 14.96 17.99 11.95
C ASP A 103 13.87 19.01 12.27
N SER A 104 12.63 18.79 11.84
CA SER A 104 11.53 19.74 12.03
C SER A 104 10.22 19.16 12.53
N ASP A 105 10.09 17.83 12.61
CA ASP A 105 8.83 17.18 13.03
C ASP A 105 8.91 16.67 14.48
N PRO A 106 8.08 17.18 15.42
CA PRO A 106 8.10 16.72 16.81
C PRO A 106 7.50 15.33 17.04
N LEU A 107 7.00 14.61 16.01
CA LEU A 107 6.43 13.26 16.15
C LEU A 107 6.81 12.36 14.96
N PRO A 108 7.08 11.07 15.22
CA PRO A 108 5.99 10.09 15.18
C PRO A 108 5.89 9.29 16.49
N LYS A 109 4.66 8.93 16.91
CA LYS A 109 4.38 8.12 18.12
C LYS A 109 3.39 6.98 17.84
N ARG A 110 3.54 6.25 16.74
CA ARG A 110 2.73 5.03 16.55
C ARG A 110 3.02 4.03 17.67
N PHE A 111 4.29 3.86 18.03
CA PHE A 111 4.72 2.93 19.08
C PHE A 111 5.17 3.66 20.36
N GLY A 112 5.68 4.89 20.23
CA GLY A 112 6.09 5.75 21.34
C GLY A 112 7.51 5.44 21.84
N SER A 113 7.79 5.79 23.10
CA SER A 113 9.09 5.47 23.72
C SER A 113 9.36 3.96 23.76
N PHE A 114 10.62 3.54 23.95
CA PHE A 114 10.96 2.11 24.10
C PHE A 114 10.06 1.40 25.13
N TRP A 115 9.79 2.06 26.27
CA TRP A 115 8.83 1.61 27.28
C TRP A 115 7.44 1.34 26.71
N SER A 116 6.89 2.31 25.97
CA SER A 116 5.55 2.21 25.38
C SER A 116 5.50 1.15 24.28
N ALA A 117 6.51 1.13 23.41
CA ALA A 117 6.62 0.24 22.28
C ALA A 117 6.71 -1.23 22.71
N HIS A 118 7.46 -1.54 23.76
CA HIS A 118 7.62 -2.92 24.24
C HIS A 118 6.50 -3.35 25.20
N LYS A 119 5.87 -2.41 25.91
CA LYS A 119 4.67 -2.71 26.70
C LYS A 119 3.45 -3.02 25.83
N ASN A 120 3.27 -2.29 24.73
CA ASN A 120 2.01 -2.30 23.97
C ASN A 120 2.09 -3.08 22.64
N HIS A 121 3.28 -3.48 22.18
CA HIS A 121 3.45 -4.15 20.89
C HIS A 121 4.36 -5.37 20.96
N LYS A 122 4.25 -6.23 19.94
CA LYS A 122 5.10 -7.42 19.76
C LYS A 122 6.01 -7.24 18.55
N TRP A 123 7.26 -7.64 18.71
CA TRP A 123 8.34 -7.44 17.76
C TRP A 123 8.92 -8.80 17.35
N ASP A 124 9.15 -9.00 16.05
CA ASP A 124 9.89 -10.17 15.56
C ASP A 124 11.37 -10.07 15.90
N ALA A 125 11.91 -8.85 15.92
CA ALA A 125 13.31 -8.59 16.25
C ALA A 125 13.50 -7.32 17.09
N LEU A 126 14.43 -7.38 18.06
CA LEU A 126 15.04 -6.21 18.71
C LEU A 126 16.52 -6.16 18.30
N VAL A 127 16.95 -5.06 17.72
CA VAL A 127 18.33 -4.83 17.29
C VAL A 127 18.99 -3.81 18.20
N LEU A 128 20.05 -4.21 18.88
CA LEU A 128 20.82 -3.38 19.80
C LEU A 128 22.20 -3.09 19.20
N LEU A 129 22.59 -1.82 19.12
CA LEU A 129 23.95 -1.40 18.76
C LEU A 129 24.78 -1.12 20.02
N PRO A 130 25.61 -2.06 20.49
CA PRO A 130 26.61 -1.78 21.51
C PRO A 130 27.79 -1.02 20.91
N LEU A 131 28.30 -0.04 21.65
CA LEU A 131 29.56 0.61 21.31
C LEU A 131 30.69 0.01 22.13
N LEU A 132 31.74 -0.50 21.48
CA LEU A 132 32.91 -1.04 22.19
C LEU A 132 33.89 0.07 22.64
N VAL A 133 33.32 1.15 23.19
CA VAL A 133 34.01 2.31 23.78
C VAL A 133 34.64 1.95 25.14
N PRO A 134 35.45 2.81 25.81
CA PRO A 134 36.37 2.41 26.88
C PRO A 134 35.75 1.68 28.09
N ASP A 135 34.45 1.86 28.34
CA ASP A 135 33.75 1.25 29.48
C ASP A 135 32.81 0.13 29.00
N GLN A 136 33.42 -0.99 28.61
CA GLN A 136 32.71 -2.13 28.02
C GLN A 136 31.76 -2.81 29.01
N GLU A 137 32.06 -2.77 30.30
CA GLU A 137 31.19 -3.34 31.34
C GLU A 137 29.89 -2.55 31.45
N LYS A 138 29.92 -1.21 31.44
CA LYS A 138 28.67 -0.43 31.44
C LYS A 138 27.83 -0.65 30.19
N GLU A 139 28.47 -0.81 29.03
CA GLU A 139 27.74 -1.15 27.80
C GLU A 139 27.11 -2.55 27.88
N TYR A 140 27.79 -3.51 28.51
CA TYR A 140 27.23 -4.84 28.80
C TYR A 140 26.05 -4.77 29.78
N GLU A 141 26.18 -4.01 30.87
CA GLU A 141 25.10 -3.79 31.82
C GLU A 141 23.88 -3.17 31.15
N ALA A 142 24.07 -2.13 30.33
CA ALA A 142 22.98 -1.50 29.58
C ALA A 142 22.32 -2.47 28.58
N LEU A 143 23.11 -3.31 27.90
CA LEU A 143 22.60 -4.39 27.06
C LEU A 143 21.71 -5.35 27.86
N GLY A 144 22.15 -5.78 29.04
CA GLY A 144 21.36 -6.63 29.94
C GLY A 144 20.02 -5.99 30.30
N LYS A 145 20.01 -4.70 30.64
CA LYS A 145 18.79 -3.97 30.96
C LYS A 145 17.77 -3.92 29.80
N PHE A 146 18.23 -3.70 28.57
CA PHE A 146 17.36 -3.76 27.38
C PHE A 146 16.81 -5.17 27.14
N VAL A 147 17.65 -6.20 27.27
CA VAL A 147 17.25 -7.60 27.12
C VAL A 147 16.20 -7.99 28.17
N ASP A 148 16.45 -7.64 29.43
CA ASP A 148 15.59 -7.95 30.56
C ASP A 148 14.21 -7.31 30.40
N TYR A 149 14.16 -6.03 30.09
CA TYR A 149 12.87 -5.36 29.89
C TYR A 149 12.08 -5.96 28.72
N ALA A 150 12.73 -6.21 27.58
CA ALA A 150 12.06 -6.79 26.42
C ALA A 150 11.51 -8.19 26.73
N PHE A 151 12.25 -8.98 27.52
CA PHE A 151 11.85 -10.30 28.01
C PHE A 151 10.69 -10.21 29.00
N GLU A 152 10.76 -9.35 30.01
CA GLU A 152 9.71 -9.13 31.01
C GLU A 152 8.37 -8.74 30.37
N GLN A 153 8.41 -7.88 29.34
CA GLN A 153 7.21 -7.50 28.59
C GLN A 153 6.75 -8.59 27.59
N THR A 154 7.46 -9.71 27.48
CA THR A 154 7.26 -10.77 26.48
C THR A 154 7.15 -10.22 25.05
N SER A 155 7.89 -9.15 24.79
CA SER A 155 7.63 -8.25 23.66
C SER A 155 8.34 -8.66 22.38
N THR A 156 9.45 -9.39 22.48
CA THR A 156 10.35 -9.64 21.33
C THR A 156 10.58 -11.14 21.10
N LYS A 157 10.52 -11.57 19.83
CA LYS A 157 10.79 -12.97 19.45
C LYS A 157 12.29 -13.29 19.34
N GLN A 158 13.13 -12.40 18.80
CA GLN A 158 14.57 -12.61 18.67
C GLN A 158 15.33 -11.31 18.95
N ILE A 159 16.45 -11.39 19.66
CA ILE A 159 17.32 -10.25 19.92
C ILE A 159 18.60 -10.38 19.10
N TYR A 160 19.04 -9.27 18.50
CA TYR A 160 20.23 -9.16 17.67
C TYR A 160 21.18 -8.10 18.20
N LEU A 161 22.48 -8.42 18.24
CA LEU A 161 23.55 -7.45 18.39
C LEU A 161 24.02 -7.00 17.02
N PHE A 162 24.06 -5.68 16.83
CA PHE A 162 24.59 -5.08 15.62
C PHE A 162 26.12 -4.87 15.75
N GLN A 163 26.88 -5.64 14.97
CA GLN A 163 28.33 -5.51 14.87
C GLN A 163 28.66 -4.33 13.94
N SER A 164 29.18 -3.25 14.52
CA SER A 164 29.61 -2.08 13.74
C SER A 164 30.93 -2.32 13.00
N TRP A 165 31.54 -1.25 12.49
CA TRP A 165 32.74 -1.27 11.64
C TRP A 165 33.78 -0.25 12.12
N ILE A 166 34.98 -0.32 11.56
CA ILE A 166 36.08 0.57 11.92
C ILE A 166 35.81 1.98 11.37
N GLY A 167 35.97 3.02 12.19
CA GLY A 167 35.99 4.40 11.69
C GLY A 167 37.32 4.74 11.02
N LEU A 168 37.30 5.70 10.10
CA LEU A 168 38.52 6.21 9.48
C LEU A 168 39.36 7.02 10.50
N PRO A 169 40.70 7.01 10.38
CA PRO A 169 41.58 7.80 11.24
C PRO A 169 41.44 9.30 10.97
N VAL A 170 41.66 10.12 12.01
CA VAL A 170 41.73 11.58 11.87
C VAL A 170 43.15 11.97 11.52
N LEU A 171 43.34 12.68 10.41
CA LEU A 171 44.61 13.30 10.08
C LEU A 171 44.73 14.63 10.84
N ARG A 172 45.90 14.90 11.41
CA ARG A 172 46.21 16.15 12.12
C ARG A 172 47.38 16.87 11.45
N ASP A 173 47.33 18.19 11.46
CA ASP A 173 48.47 19.03 11.05
C ASP A 173 49.59 19.01 12.12
N ALA A 174 50.70 19.69 11.82
CA ALA A 174 51.85 19.80 12.72
C ALA A 174 51.52 20.47 14.07
N GLN A 175 50.38 21.16 14.17
CA GLN A 175 49.87 21.81 15.37
C GLN A 175 48.84 20.96 16.12
N GLY A 176 48.59 19.72 15.65
CA GLY A 176 47.64 18.79 16.26
C GLY A 176 46.16 19.08 15.94
N LYS A 177 45.86 20.04 15.06
CA LYS A 177 44.49 20.35 14.63
C LYS A 177 44.05 19.38 13.54
N ARG A 178 42.76 19.05 13.49
CA ARG A 178 42.18 18.18 12.46
C ARG A 178 42.42 18.79 11.07
N ALA A 179 43.16 18.07 10.24
CA ALA A 179 43.50 18.40 8.86
C ALA A 179 42.68 17.58 7.84
N GLY A 180 42.14 16.42 8.26
CA GLY A 180 41.33 15.59 7.36
C GLY A 180 40.97 14.24 7.95
N THR A 181 40.57 13.33 7.06
CA THR A 181 40.29 11.93 7.35
C THR A 181 41.25 11.08 6.51
N GLY A 182 41.87 10.07 7.12
CA GLY A 182 42.82 9.18 6.43
C GLY A 182 42.17 7.87 6.01
N SER A 183 42.95 7.00 5.38
CA SER A 183 42.53 5.64 5.02
C SER A 183 42.92 4.64 6.10
N VAL A 184 42.19 3.53 6.19
CA VAL A 184 42.47 2.41 7.08
C VAL A 184 42.84 1.15 6.29
N ASP A 185 43.82 0.41 6.80
CA ASP A 185 44.00 -0.99 6.40
C ASP A 185 43.00 -1.86 7.16
N TYR A 186 41.80 -1.98 6.59
CA TYR A 186 40.67 -2.63 7.26
C TYR A 186 41.00 -4.07 7.66
N GLN A 187 41.72 -4.83 6.83
CA GLN A 187 42.05 -6.22 7.11
C GLN A 187 42.97 -6.37 8.32
N ALA A 188 44.02 -5.55 8.39
CA ALA A 188 44.97 -5.57 9.51
C ALA A 188 44.30 -5.17 10.83
N VAL A 189 43.45 -4.12 10.79
CA VAL A 189 42.82 -3.59 12.00
C VAL A 189 41.65 -4.47 12.48
N TRP A 190 40.82 -5.00 11.58
CA TRP A 190 39.60 -5.73 11.96
C TRP A 190 39.88 -7.02 12.72
N LYS A 191 40.97 -7.71 12.37
CA LYS A 191 41.43 -8.96 12.99
C LYS A 191 42.40 -8.72 14.16
N SER A 192 42.67 -7.47 14.53
CA SER A 192 43.55 -7.15 15.65
C SER A 192 42.89 -7.39 17.00
N ASP A 193 43.71 -7.53 18.05
CA ASP A 193 43.21 -7.54 19.42
C ASP A 193 42.73 -6.14 19.81
N LEU A 194 41.58 -6.07 20.49
CA LEU A 194 40.92 -4.85 20.95
C LEU A 194 41.87 -3.86 21.69
N GLN A 195 42.95 -4.36 22.31
CA GLN A 195 43.92 -3.57 23.07
C GLN A 195 45.16 -3.10 22.29
N LYS A 196 45.39 -3.56 21.04
CA LYS A 196 46.64 -3.29 20.30
C LYS A 196 46.53 -2.29 19.14
N SER A 197 45.36 -1.71 18.89
CA SER A 197 45.25 -0.54 18.00
C SER A 197 45.75 0.71 18.74
N GLY A 198 47.04 0.72 19.04
CA GLY A 198 47.72 1.85 19.66
C GLY A 198 47.50 3.13 18.86
N GLY A 199 47.02 4.17 19.55
CA GLY A 199 47.22 5.55 19.12
C GLY A 199 46.40 6.03 17.92
N LEU A 200 45.19 5.54 17.70
CA LEU A 200 44.25 6.27 16.84
C LEU A 200 43.45 7.29 17.69
N ASP A 201 44.12 8.38 18.05
CA ASP A 201 43.64 9.42 18.95
C ASP A 201 42.35 10.10 18.48
N GLY A 202 41.34 10.07 19.37
CA GLY A 202 40.15 10.92 19.31
C GLY A 202 38.93 10.28 18.63
N GLY A 203 38.16 9.50 19.39
CA GLY A 203 36.76 9.21 19.06
C GLY A 203 36.54 8.24 17.91
N LEU A 204 37.29 7.13 17.86
CA LEU A 204 36.91 6.00 17.04
C LEU A 204 35.74 5.24 17.69
N LEU A 205 34.67 5.03 16.91
CA LEU A 205 33.66 4.01 17.18
C LEU A 205 34.27 2.64 16.84
N THR A 206 35.33 2.21 17.56
CA THR A 206 36.09 0.99 17.22
C THR A 206 35.70 -0.17 18.10
N GLY A 207 34.74 -0.96 17.63
CA GLY A 207 34.77 -2.38 17.92
C GLY A 207 35.55 -3.12 16.85
N VAL A 208 36.53 -3.94 17.24
CA VAL A 208 37.13 -4.94 16.35
C VAL A 208 36.40 -6.27 16.52
N GLN A 209 36.59 -7.21 15.59
CA GLN A 209 35.82 -8.46 15.56
C GLN A 209 35.81 -9.19 16.91
N ALA A 210 36.98 -9.34 17.52
CA ALA A 210 37.15 -10.08 18.77
C ALA A 210 36.33 -9.51 19.93
N GLY A 211 36.14 -8.18 19.99
CA GLY A 211 35.35 -7.55 21.04
C GLY A 211 33.86 -7.88 20.92
N TYR A 212 33.33 -7.86 19.69
CA TYR A 212 31.93 -8.20 19.44
C TYR A 212 31.65 -9.68 19.68
N TYR A 213 32.61 -10.56 19.36
CA TYR A 213 32.47 -12.00 19.58
C TYR A 213 32.46 -12.32 21.09
N LYS A 214 33.39 -11.76 21.85
CA LYS A 214 33.38 -11.88 23.32
C LYS A 214 32.07 -11.37 23.93
N LEU A 215 31.54 -10.27 23.41
CA LEU A 215 30.29 -9.69 23.90
C LEU A 215 29.09 -10.62 23.67
N ILE A 216 28.93 -11.18 22.46
CA ILE A 216 27.80 -12.07 22.16
C ILE A 216 27.94 -13.44 22.83
N GLU A 217 29.17 -13.93 23.01
CA GLU A 217 29.44 -15.17 23.75
C GLU A 217 29.02 -15.01 25.21
N ARG A 218 29.51 -13.97 25.88
CA ARG A 218 29.11 -13.67 27.27
C ARG A 218 27.60 -13.48 27.40
N ALA A 219 26.97 -12.71 26.50
CA ALA A 219 25.53 -12.50 26.53
C ALA A 219 24.74 -13.80 26.31
N ASN A 220 25.24 -14.73 25.48
CA ASN A 220 24.60 -16.03 25.28
C ASN A 220 24.79 -16.95 26.48
N GLU A 221 25.95 -16.92 27.13
CA GLU A 221 26.18 -17.67 28.39
C GLU A 221 25.22 -17.20 29.50
N GLU A 222 24.92 -15.91 29.57
CA GLU A 222 24.06 -15.34 30.63
C GLU A 222 22.56 -15.40 30.30
N PHE A 223 22.17 -15.06 29.07
CA PHE A 223 20.76 -14.83 28.72
C PHE A 223 20.14 -15.96 27.88
N ALA A 224 20.89 -16.85 27.24
CA ALA A 224 20.29 -17.80 26.29
C ALA A 224 19.29 -18.76 26.95
N ASP A 225 19.63 -19.29 28.13
CA ASP A 225 18.74 -20.17 28.89
C ASP A 225 17.48 -19.42 29.35
N LYS A 226 17.65 -18.19 29.84
CA LYS A 226 16.53 -17.29 30.22
C LYS A 226 15.59 -17.03 29.04
N LEU A 227 16.13 -16.79 27.85
CA LEU A 227 15.36 -16.47 26.64
C LEU A 227 14.87 -17.72 25.88
N GLY A 228 15.32 -18.91 26.28
CA GLY A 228 15.10 -20.18 25.56
C GLY A 228 15.73 -20.23 24.16
N LYS A 229 16.60 -19.26 23.82
CA LYS A 229 17.29 -19.14 22.52
C LYS A 229 18.47 -18.17 22.64
N PRO A 230 19.52 -18.32 21.83
CA PRO A 230 20.64 -17.38 21.84
C PRO A 230 20.26 -16.03 21.21
N LEU A 231 20.92 -14.98 21.66
CA LEU A 231 21.09 -13.74 20.91
C LEU A 231 21.86 -14.03 19.61
N ARG A 232 21.52 -13.28 18.57
CA ARG A 232 22.12 -13.40 17.23
C ARG A 232 22.91 -12.14 16.87
N MET A 233 23.71 -12.20 15.81
CA MET A 233 24.52 -11.07 15.34
C MET A 233 24.12 -10.64 13.94
N ILE A 234 24.14 -9.33 13.73
CA ILE A 234 24.09 -8.68 12.41
C ILE A 234 25.51 -8.20 12.08
N PRO A 235 26.26 -8.88 11.19
CA PRO A 235 27.72 -8.83 11.16
C PRO A 235 28.29 -7.86 10.09
N PHE A 236 27.99 -6.55 10.17
CA PHE A 236 28.40 -5.63 9.11
C PHE A 236 29.91 -5.45 9.03
N GLY A 237 30.60 -5.37 10.17
CA GLY A 237 32.06 -5.25 10.18
C GLY A 237 32.77 -6.43 9.50
N ASP A 238 32.24 -7.65 9.65
CA ASP A 238 32.74 -8.84 8.94
C ASP A 238 32.43 -8.83 7.44
N ILE A 239 31.31 -8.23 7.04
CA ILE A 239 30.97 -8.01 5.63
C ILE A 239 31.93 -7.00 5.00
N VAL A 240 32.22 -5.89 5.70
CA VAL A 240 33.21 -4.90 5.23
C VAL A 240 34.60 -5.52 5.10
N TYR A 241 34.98 -6.42 6.02
CA TYR A 241 36.23 -7.18 5.93
C TYR A 241 36.28 -8.08 4.68
N GLU A 242 35.19 -8.78 4.35
CA GLU A 242 35.10 -9.59 3.13
C GLU A 242 35.13 -8.71 1.87
N LEU A 243 34.41 -7.59 1.88
CA LEU A 243 34.39 -6.65 0.77
C LEU A 243 35.76 -6.02 0.53
N ASP A 244 36.50 -5.62 1.56
CA ASP A 244 37.85 -5.07 1.40
C ASP A 244 38.76 -6.02 0.60
N LYS A 245 38.70 -7.33 0.90
CA LYS A 245 39.45 -8.36 0.16
C LYS A 245 39.02 -8.45 -1.30
N ARG A 246 37.72 -8.41 -1.57
CA ARG A 246 37.17 -8.55 -2.93
C ARG A 246 37.45 -7.31 -3.77
N LEU A 247 37.27 -6.13 -3.19
CA LEU A 247 37.55 -4.82 -3.79
C LEU A 247 39.02 -4.75 -4.19
N LYS A 248 39.96 -4.96 -3.25
CA LYS A 248 41.40 -4.94 -3.54
C LYS A 248 41.84 -6.00 -4.57
N ALA A 249 41.07 -7.07 -4.73
CA ALA A 249 41.31 -8.12 -5.71
C ALA A 249 40.62 -7.87 -7.07
N GLY A 250 39.97 -6.73 -7.27
CA GLY A 250 39.23 -6.40 -8.51
C GLY A 250 38.03 -7.31 -8.77
N ARG A 251 37.44 -7.89 -7.72
CA ARG A 251 36.32 -8.86 -7.83
C ARG A 251 34.94 -8.22 -7.71
N ILE A 252 34.89 -6.90 -7.58
CA ILE A 252 33.65 -6.10 -7.57
C ILE A 252 33.72 -5.21 -8.82
N PRO A 253 33.15 -5.63 -9.95
CA PRO A 253 33.27 -4.91 -11.22
C PRO A 253 32.35 -3.66 -11.26
N GLY A 254 32.57 -2.76 -12.22
CA GLY A 254 31.63 -1.68 -12.53
C GLY A 254 31.72 -0.43 -11.64
N LEU A 255 32.69 -0.36 -10.73
CA LEU A 255 32.81 0.74 -9.77
C LEU A 255 33.22 2.06 -10.44
N ALA A 256 34.17 2.02 -11.37
CA ALA A 256 34.62 3.21 -12.09
C ALA A 256 33.50 3.77 -12.98
N GLU A 257 32.82 2.89 -13.73
CA GLU A 257 31.73 3.24 -14.62
C GLU A 257 30.49 3.75 -13.85
N LEU A 258 30.24 3.21 -12.66
CA LEU A 258 29.22 3.73 -11.76
C LEU A 258 29.60 5.13 -11.28
N TYR A 259 30.83 5.33 -10.79
CA TYR A 259 31.28 6.62 -10.30
C TYR A 259 31.28 7.71 -11.37
N GLU A 260 31.72 7.40 -12.60
CA GLU A 260 31.69 8.34 -13.73
C GLU A 260 30.27 8.81 -14.05
N ARG A 261 29.28 7.94 -13.86
CA ARG A 261 27.87 8.23 -14.14
C ARG A 261 27.17 8.90 -12.96
N ASP A 262 27.42 8.43 -11.75
CA ASP A 262 26.80 8.86 -10.51
C ASP A 262 27.81 8.78 -9.35
N PRO A 263 28.60 9.85 -9.14
CA PRO A 263 29.65 9.86 -8.14
C PRO A 263 29.12 9.82 -6.70
N GLU A 264 27.82 10.11 -6.48
CA GLU A 264 27.22 10.07 -5.15
C GLU A 264 27.07 8.63 -4.61
N ARG A 265 27.03 7.62 -5.49
CA ARG A 265 26.91 6.22 -5.08
C ARG A 265 28.19 5.67 -4.45
N ILE A 266 29.33 6.31 -4.72
CA ILE A 266 30.65 5.97 -4.18
C ILE A 266 31.37 7.27 -3.76
N PRO A 267 30.92 7.91 -2.67
CA PRO A 267 31.32 9.29 -2.34
C PRO A 267 32.81 9.48 -2.05
N SER A 268 33.51 8.42 -1.64
CA SER A 268 34.97 8.44 -1.41
C SER A 268 35.78 7.71 -2.50
N TRP A 269 35.24 7.59 -3.72
CA TRP A 269 36.02 7.05 -4.83
C TRP A 269 37.16 8.00 -5.20
N ASP A 270 38.37 7.46 -5.27
CA ASP A 270 39.53 8.15 -5.82
C ASP A 270 39.97 7.41 -7.09
N PRO A 271 39.80 8.00 -8.29
CA PRO A 271 40.23 7.38 -9.55
C PRO A 271 41.70 6.99 -9.59
N ALA A 272 42.58 7.65 -8.81
CA ALA A 272 43.99 7.29 -8.74
C ALA A 272 44.24 6.00 -7.95
N LEU A 273 43.41 5.71 -6.95
CA LEU A 273 43.48 4.48 -6.16
C LEU A 273 42.66 3.36 -6.81
N GLY A 274 41.47 3.69 -7.32
CA GLY A 274 40.49 2.74 -7.83
C GLY A 274 40.19 1.64 -6.81
N ASP A 275 40.12 0.41 -7.29
CA ASP A 275 39.89 -0.81 -6.50
C ASP A 275 40.86 -1.00 -5.31
N ARG A 276 42.07 -0.43 -5.40
CA ARG A 276 43.09 -0.54 -4.33
C ARG A 276 42.69 0.18 -3.06
N ALA A 277 41.75 1.12 -3.13
CA ALA A 277 41.19 1.79 -1.96
C ALA A 277 40.46 0.81 -1.02
N GLY A 278 39.99 -0.34 -1.52
CA GLY A 278 39.32 -1.36 -0.72
C GLY A 278 38.09 -0.81 -0.02
N ALA A 279 37.86 -1.19 1.24
CA ALA A 279 36.71 -0.75 2.02
C ALA A 279 36.64 0.77 2.25
N ASN A 280 37.72 1.54 2.02
CA ASN A 280 37.73 2.99 2.22
C ASN A 280 36.72 3.73 1.31
N ILE A 281 36.34 3.14 0.18
CA ILE A 281 35.32 3.73 -0.73
C ILE A 281 33.91 3.67 -0.15
N LEU A 282 33.69 2.87 0.90
CA LEU A 282 32.38 2.65 1.52
C LEU A 282 31.97 3.75 2.51
N TYR A 283 32.79 4.80 2.64
CA TYR A 283 32.61 5.87 3.61
C TYR A 283 32.21 7.16 2.89
N ALA A 284 31.23 7.89 3.42
CA ALA A 284 30.91 9.26 3.00
C ALA A 284 31.58 10.29 3.92
N ASP A 285 31.81 9.91 5.18
CA ASP A 285 32.61 10.68 6.12
C ASP A 285 33.48 9.73 6.97
N ARG A 286 34.01 10.19 8.09
CA ARG A 286 34.87 9.37 8.96
C ARG A 286 34.21 8.05 9.42
N HIS A 287 32.89 8.02 9.57
CA HIS A 287 32.16 6.93 10.20
C HIS A 287 31.02 6.40 9.35
N HIS A 288 30.34 7.26 8.60
CA HIS A 288 29.07 6.91 7.95
C HIS A 288 29.28 6.46 6.52
N PRO A 289 28.52 5.46 6.05
CA PRO A 289 28.51 5.01 4.66
C PRO A 289 27.70 5.92 3.73
N VAL A 290 27.04 6.92 4.28
CA VAL A 290 26.18 7.88 3.57
C VAL A 290 26.27 9.24 4.27
N ALA A 291 26.35 10.31 3.48
CA ALA A 291 26.44 11.67 3.99
C ALA A 291 25.18 12.04 4.79
N ALA A 292 25.28 13.01 5.71
CA ALA A 292 24.09 13.58 6.35
C ALA A 292 23.17 14.19 5.26
N PRO A 293 21.85 13.96 5.30
CA PRO A 293 21.05 13.47 6.42
C PRO A 293 20.84 11.94 6.52
N HIS A 294 21.68 11.13 5.87
CA HIS A 294 21.61 9.66 5.81
C HIS A 294 20.36 9.13 5.09
N LEU A 295 20.10 9.64 3.88
CA LEU A 295 18.93 9.26 3.07
C LEU A 295 19.29 8.62 1.73
N ASP A 296 20.51 8.84 1.24
CA ASP A 296 20.90 8.45 -0.12
C ASP A 296 21.36 6.99 -0.23
N GLY A 297 21.18 6.43 -1.42
CA GLY A 297 21.68 5.11 -1.77
C GLY A 297 23.19 5.18 -2.05
N THR A 298 23.97 4.30 -1.47
CA THR A 298 25.36 4.10 -1.86
C THR A 298 25.61 2.60 -1.99
N ILE A 299 26.73 2.21 -2.60
CA ILE A 299 27.13 0.79 -2.59
C ILE A 299 27.22 0.25 -1.15
N ALA A 300 27.56 1.11 -0.18
CA ALA A 300 27.67 0.74 1.22
C ALA A 300 26.30 0.60 1.91
N THR A 301 25.36 1.52 1.68
CA THR A 301 23.99 1.38 2.24
C THR A 301 23.23 0.23 1.57
N TYR A 302 23.50 -0.07 0.30
CA TYR A 302 22.98 -1.28 -0.36
C TYR A 302 23.51 -2.55 0.31
N VAL A 303 24.81 -2.65 0.57
CA VAL A 303 25.40 -3.76 1.33
C VAL A 303 24.76 -3.90 2.73
N MET A 304 24.49 -2.79 3.43
CA MET A 304 23.73 -2.84 4.68
C MET A 304 22.32 -3.40 4.47
N GLY A 305 21.61 -2.95 3.44
CA GLY A 305 20.28 -3.44 3.08
C GLY A 305 20.25 -4.96 2.86
N LEU A 306 21.17 -5.47 2.04
CA LEU A 306 21.33 -6.89 1.77
C LEU A 306 21.61 -7.69 3.05
N MET A 307 22.46 -7.16 3.93
CA MET A 307 22.77 -7.80 5.22
C MET A 307 21.52 -7.92 6.09
N TYR A 308 20.78 -6.83 6.27
CA TYR A 308 19.57 -6.85 7.11
C TYR A 308 18.50 -7.75 6.54
N TYR A 309 18.25 -7.67 5.23
CA TYR A 309 17.36 -8.59 4.53
C TYR A 309 17.76 -10.04 4.85
N SER A 310 19.02 -10.42 4.63
CA SER A 310 19.46 -11.80 4.81
C SER A 310 19.42 -12.30 6.24
N VAL A 311 19.81 -11.48 7.22
CA VAL A 311 19.83 -11.89 8.63
C VAL A 311 18.42 -11.93 9.21
N LEU A 312 17.58 -10.93 8.92
CA LEU A 312 16.23 -10.85 9.50
C LEU A 312 15.25 -11.85 8.87
N THR A 313 15.40 -12.15 7.57
CA THR A 313 14.52 -13.09 6.85
C THR A 313 15.07 -14.51 6.81
N GLY A 314 16.39 -14.69 6.95
CA GLY A 314 17.09 -15.94 6.72
C GLY A 314 17.25 -16.31 5.24
N GLN A 315 16.94 -15.40 4.31
CA GLN A 315 16.93 -15.66 2.87
C GLN A 315 18.17 -15.13 2.15
N SER A 316 18.50 -15.77 1.02
CA SER A 316 19.58 -15.30 0.13
C SER A 316 19.21 -13.95 -0.49
N PRO A 317 20.13 -12.96 -0.49
CA PRO A 317 19.92 -11.65 -1.09
C PRO A 317 20.19 -11.65 -2.61
N ILE A 318 20.63 -12.79 -3.17
CA ILE A 318 20.96 -12.93 -4.59
C ILE A 318 19.68 -12.76 -5.43
N GLY A 319 19.76 -11.89 -6.44
CA GLY A 319 18.66 -11.56 -7.35
C GLY A 319 17.70 -10.48 -6.83
N LEU A 320 18.06 -9.73 -5.78
CA LEU A 320 17.39 -8.47 -5.48
C LEU A 320 17.77 -7.40 -6.51
N SER A 321 16.86 -6.46 -6.80
CA SER A 321 17.00 -5.50 -7.91
C SER A 321 18.07 -4.44 -7.66
N GLY A 322 18.25 -4.02 -6.40
CA GLY A 322 19.07 -2.86 -6.03
C GLY A 322 18.41 -1.51 -6.34
N ASP A 323 17.18 -1.49 -6.87
CA ASP A 323 16.44 -0.27 -7.24
C ASP A 323 16.25 0.66 -6.04
N ALA A 324 15.93 0.09 -4.87
CA ALA A 324 15.78 0.81 -3.61
C ALA A 324 17.02 1.60 -3.18
N TYR A 325 18.19 1.33 -3.79
CA TYR A 325 19.47 1.98 -3.50
C TYR A 325 20.05 2.73 -4.71
N ASP A 326 19.22 2.99 -5.72
CA ASP A 326 19.59 3.66 -6.98
C ASP A 326 20.68 2.90 -7.75
N LEU A 327 20.74 1.58 -7.58
CA LEU A 327 21.67 0.69 -8.27
C LEU A 327 20.96 -0.17 -9.31
N GLY A 328 19.70 0.12 -9.66
CA GLY A 328 18.79 -0.66 -10.52
C GLY A 328 19.12 -0.74 -12.01
N ASP A 329 20.04 0.09 -12.49
CA ASP A 329 20.43 0.13 -13.89
C ASP A 329 20.98 -1.22 -14.40
N ALA A 330 20.60 -1.64 -15.60
CA ALA A 330 21.07 -2.90 -16.18
C ALA A 330 22.61 -2.96 -16.30
N ARG A 331 23.28 -1.81 -16.41
CA ARG A 331 24.76 -1.69 -16.43
C ARG A 331 25.40 -2.09 -15.10
N ASP A 332 24.66 -1.97 -13.99
CA ASP A 332 25.16 -2.26 -12.65
C ASP A 332 24.89 -3.71 -12.21
N GLU A 333 24.27 -4.55 -13.06
CA GLU A 333 23.91 -5.93 -12.70
C GLU A 333 25.11 -6.75 -12.19
N ALA A 334 26.27 -6.64 -12.85
CA ALA A 334 27.48 -7.35 -12.43
C ALA A 334 28.01 -6.85 -11.08
N LEU A 335 27.96 -5.54 -10.84
CA LEU A 335 28.31 -4.92 -9.56
C LEU A 335 27.37 -5.42 -8.45
N ARG A 336 26.05 -5.34 -8.68
CA ARG A 336 25.01 -5.77 -7.75
C ARG A 336 25.17 -7.24 -7.37
N GLN A 337 25.32 -8.13 -8.35
CA GLN A 337 25.51 -9.56 -8.11
C GLN A 337 26.76 -9.83 -7.26
N ALA A 338 27.88 -9.16 -7.54
CA ALA A 338 29.11 -9.33 -6.79
C ALA A 338 28.96 -8.92 -5.31
N LEU A 339 28.24 -7.82 -5.04
CA LEU A 339 27.91 -7.37 -3.68
C LEU A 339 26.95 -8.34 -2.96
N GLN A 340 25.91 -8.83 -3.64
CA GLN A 340 24.98 -9.83 -3.10
C GLN A 340 25.68 -11.13 -2.69
N VAL A 341 26.57 -11.64 -3.54
CA VAL A 341 27.36 -12.86 -3.24
C VAL A 341 28.29 -12.61 -2.07
N ALA A 342 28.94 -11.44 -1.98
CA ALA A 342 29.83 -11.10 -0.87
C ALA A 342 29.09 -11.09 0.47
N VAL A 343 27.92 -10.44 0.54
CA VAL A 343 27.07 -10.42 1.73
C VAL A 343 26.61 -11.84 2.09
N TRP A 344 26.09 -12.60 1.12
CA TRP A 344 25.54 -13.93 1.39
C TRP A 344 26.60 -14.92 1.87
N ASP A 345 27.81 -14.87 1.31
CA ASP A 345 28.92 -15.72 1.72
C ASP A 345 29.30 -15.53 3.19
N VAL A 346 29.24 -14.29 3.69
CA VAL A 346 29.47 -14.00 5.11
C VAL A 346 28.27 -14.46 5.92
N VAL A 347 27.06 -14.00 5.60
CA VAL A 347 25.86 -14.25 6.42
C VAL A 347 25.58 -15.74 6.62
N ARG A 348 25.68 -16.55 5.55
CA ARG A 348 25.38 -18.00 5.60
C ARG A 348 26.41 -18.85 6.35
N LYS A 349 27.62 -18.31 6.55
CA LYS A 349 28.74 -19.00 7.22
C LYS A 349 29.00 -18.44 8.62
N HIS A 350 28.44 -17.28 8.95
CA HIS A 350 28.69 -16.61 10.21
C HIS A 350 28.07 -17.38 11.39
N PRO A 351 28.84 -17.69 12.45
CA PRO A 351 28.40 -18.58 13.52
C PRO A 351 27.18 -18.05 14.31
N TYR A 352 27.03 -16.72 14.38
CA TYR A 352 25.99 -16.08 15.21
C TYR A 352 24.80 -15.49 14.43
N THR A 353 24.74 -15.57 13.10
CA THR A 353 23.59 -15.00 12.35
C THR A 353 22.33 -15.85 12.47
N GLY A 354 22.48 -17.16 12.67
CA GLY A 354 21.38 -18.13 12.65
C GLY A 354 20.83 -18.43 11.25
N ALA A 355 21.38 -17.83 10.20
CA ALA A 355 21.05 -18.12 8.80
C ALA A 355 21.87 -19.34 8.34
N ARG A 356 21.35 -20.56 8.57
CA ARG A 356 21.93 -21.78 7.98
C ARG A 356 21.33 -22.05 6.62
N ALA A 357 22.13 -22.58 5.69
CA ALA A 357 21.66 -23.04 4.40
C ALA A 357 20.52 -24.06 4.60
N GLN A 358 19.28 -23.67 4.30
CA GLN A 358 18.25 -24.67 4.01
C GLN A 358 18.71 -25.42 2.77
N ALA A 359 18.80 -26.74 2.84
CA ALA A 359 18.98 -27.58 1.67
C ALA A 359 17.73 -27.43 0.80
N SER A 360 17.73 -26.45 -0.10
CA SER A 360 16.67 -26.28 -1.09
C SER A 360 16.76 -27.45 -2.07
N SER A 361 15.77 -28.33 -2.06
CA SER A 361 15.48 -29.23 -3.17
C SER A 361 15.06 -28.39 -4.38
N VAL A 362 16.03 -27.88 -5.12
CA VAL A 362 15.81 -27.32 -6.45
C VAL A 362 15.68 -28.52 -7.39
N SER A 363 14.45 -28.84 -7.81
CA SER A 363 14.27 -29.72 -8.96
C SER A 363 14.81 -28.98 -10.19
N GLU A 364 15.86 -29.51 -10.80
CA GLU A 364 16.37 -29.05 -12.10
C GLU A 364 15.24 -29.07 -13.14
N ASN A 365 14.74 -27.89 -13.51
CA ASN A 365 13.90 -27.75 -14.70
C ASN A 365 14.80 -27.87 -15.93
N LYS A 366 14.81 -29.05 -16.53
CA LYS A 366 15.26 -29.22 -17.92
C LYS A 366 14.32 -28.47 -18.87
N PRO A 367 14.84 -27.83 -19.93
CA PRO A 367 14.05 -27.06 -20.86
C PRO A 367 13.14 -27.99 -21.68
N GLN A 368 11.81 -27.87 -21.47
CA GLN A 368 10.84 -28.67 -22.21
C GLN A 368 10.32 -27.91 -23.42
N LYS A 369 10.52 -28.54 -24.58
CA LYS A 369 10.19 -28.09 -25.93
C LYS A 369 8.73 -27.66 -26.06
N THR A 370 8.53 -26.53 -26.72
CA THR A 370 7.26 -26.05 -27.28
C THR A 370 6.55 -27.14 -28.07
N ARG A 371 5.30 -27.45 -27.68
CA ARG A 371 4.36 -28.19 -28.53
C ARG A 371 2.97 -27.55 -28.43
N SER A 372 2.49 -27.12 -29.58
CA SER A 372 1.22 -26.47 -29.89
C SER A 372 -0.01 -27.36 -29.63
N ALA A 373 -1.03 -26.81 -28.95
CA ALA A 373 -2.46 -26.92 -29.28
C ALA A 373 -3.32 -26.24 -28.19
N GLN A 374 -3.87 -25.05 -28.48
CA GLN A 374 -4.91 -24.42 -27.66
C GLN A 374 -6.29 -25.06 -27.94
N PRO A 375 -7.15 -25.27 -26.92
CA PRO A 375 -8.60 -25.22 -27.09
C PRO A 375 -9.06 -23.75 -27.05
N ALA A 376 -9.99 -23.39 -27.93
CA ALA A 376 -10.49 -22.03 -28.11
C ALA A 376 -11.12 -21.45 -26.83
N SER A 377 -10.59 -20.32 -26.35
CA SER A 377 -11.18 -19.52 -25.26
C SER A 377 -12.01 -18.37 -25.81
N ILE A 378 -13.27 -18.23 -25.39
CA ILE A 378 -14.13 -17.10 -25.76
C ILE A 378 -14.18 -16.10 -24.58
N ARG A 379 -13.77 -14.84 -24.82
CA ARG A 379 -13.93 -13.74 -23.85
C ARG A 379 -15.37 -13.19 -23.92
N SER A 380 -16.08 -13.20 -22.79
CA SER A 380 -17.40 -12.58 -22.51
C SER A 380 -18.57 -12.71 -23.51
N GLY A 381 -18.39 -13.42 -24.63
CA GLY A 381 -19.41 -13.80 -25.60
C GLY A 381 -20.10 -15.13 -25.27
N PRO A 382 -21.16 -15.50 -25.99
CA PRO A 382 -21.86 -16.76 -25.74
C PRO A 382 -20.94 -17.96 -26.02
N ALA A 383 -20.75 -18.80 -25.01
CA ALA A 383 -20.16 -20.11 -25.16
C ALA A 383 -21.17 -21.04 -25.84
N LYS A 384 -20.78 -21.61 -26.97
CA LYS A 384 -21.58 -22.60 -27.67
C LYS A 384 -21.53 -23.93 -26.90
N LEU A 385 -22.69 -24.48 -26.58
CA LEU A 385 -22.86 -25.82 -26.04
C LEU A 385 -23.35 -26.74 -27.14
N ARG A 386 -23.30 -28.05 -26.90
CA ARG A 386 -23.84 -29.07 -27.81
C ARG A 386 -25.34 -28.94 -28.01
N ASN A 387 -26.08 -28.56 -26.97
CA ASN A 387 -27.54 -28.48 -26.97
C ASN A 387 -28.04 -27.07 -26.57
N GLY A 388 -27.28 -26.01 -26.88
CA GLY A 388 -27.66 -24.66 -26.50
C GLY A 388 -26.53 -23.64 -26.48
N THR A 389 -26.75 -22.51 -25.79
CA THR A 389 -25.77 -21.45 -25.58
C THR A 389 -25.75 -20.99 -24.12
N LEU A 390 -24.57 -20.66 -23.63
CA LEU A 390 -24.36 -20.13 -22.28
C LEU A 390 -23.64 -18.79 -22.37
N SER A 391 -24.16 -17.76 -21.70
CA SER A 391 -23.57 -16.41 -21.71
C SER A 391 -23.61 -15.76 -20.34
N ILE A 392 -22.77 -14.75 -20.14
CA ILE A 392 -22.77 -13.93 -18.91
C ILE A 392 -23.61 -12.68 -19.18
N ALA A 393 -24.68 -12.50 -18.41
CA ALA A 393 -25.60 -11.37 -18.53
C ALA A 393 -24.86 -10.04 -18.30
N ARG A 394 -25.22 -9.01 -19.06
CA ARG A 394 -24.59 -7.68 -18.98
C ARG A 394 -24.76 -7.07 -17.59
N TRP A 395 -25.96 -7.20 -17.04
CA TRP A 395 -26.34 -6.74 -15.71
C TRP A 395 -26.84 -7.91 -14.88
N LYS A 396 -26.70 -7.81 -13.55
CA LYS A 396 -27.17 -8.84 -12.62
C LYS A 396 -28.66 -9.11 -12.86
N ASN A 397 -29.07 -10.38 -12.89
CA ASN A 397 -30.43 -10.83 -13.20
C ASN A 397 -30.91 -10.52 -14.63
N ASP A 398 -29.99 -10.30 -15.58
CA ASP A 398 -30.30 -9.94 -16.98
C ASP A 398 -31.18 -8.70 -17.10
N LYS A 399 -30.91 -7.72 -16.24
CA LYS A 399 -31.55 -6.41 -16.28
C LYS A 399 -31.13 -5.66 -17.54
N ILE A 400 -31.99 -4.76 -18.00
CA ILE A 400 -31.76 -3.96 -19.21
C ILE A 400 -30.67 -2.92 -18.93
N ALA A 401 -30.78 -2.22 -17.80
CA ALA A 401 -29.91 -1.13 -17.40
C ALA A 401 -29.51 -1.24 -15.93
N ALA A 402 -28.58 -0.39 -15.50
CA ALA A 402 -28.20 -0.25 -14.09
C ALA A 402 -28.46 1.18 -13.60
N VAL A 403 -28.65 1.36 -12.29
CA VAL A 403 -28.79 2.69 -11.67
C VAL A 403 -27.99 2.76 -10.38
N SER A 404 -27.22 3.83 -10.24
CA SER A 404 -26.56 4.21 -8.99
C SER A 404 -26.76 5.69 -8.71
N ILE A 405 -27.08 6.03 -7.47
CA ILE A 405 -27.25 7.41 -7.00
C ILE A 405 -26.25 7.64 -5.87
N PHE A 406 -25.54 8.77 -5.90
CA PHE A 406 -24.53 9.07 -4.89
C PHE A 406 -24.49 10.53 -4.44
N SER A 407 -23.98 10.73 -3.23
CA SER A 407 -23.65 12.03 -2.64
C SER A 407 -22.13 12.20 -2.56
N SER A 408 -21.64 13.42 -2.79
CA SER A 408 -20.27 13.84 -2.52
C SER A 408 -20.26 14.78 -1.31
N ASP A 409 -19.11 14.92 -0.67
CA ASP A 409 -18.85 15.76 0.51
C ASP A 409 -19.52 15.29 1.81
N GLY A 410 -20.35 14.24 1.77
CA GLY A 410 -20.98 13.70 2.98
C GLY A 410 -22.00 14.64 3.63
N MET A 411 -22.74 15.41 2.85
CA MET A 411 -23.72 16.36 3.39
C MET A 411 -24.99 15.66 3.88
N ILE A 412 -25.02 15.28 5.17
CA ILE A 412 -26.17 14.62 5.83
C ILE A 412 -26.77 15.41 7.00
N ARG A 413 -26.06 16.41 7.53
CA ARG A 413 -26.53 17.27 8.64
C ARG A 413 -26.63 18.74 8.22
N SER A 414 -27.45 19.50 8.93
CA SER A 414 -27.42 20.97 8.90
C SER A 414 -26.91 21.55 10.21
N ILE A 415 -26.58 22.85 10.17
CA ILE A 415 -26.08 23.67 11.29
C ILE A 415 -26.92 23.56 12.57
N LYS A 416 -28.24 23.32 12.44
CA LYS A 416 -29.21 23.38 13.54
C LYS A 416 -29.78 22.04 13.94
N SER A 417 -29.49 20.95 13.22
CA SER A 417 -30.09 19.64 13.50
C SER A 417 -29.05 18.53 13.66
N GLN A 418 -29.08 17.87 14.82
CA GLN A 418 -28.27 16.69 15.09
C GLN A 418 -29.05 15.43 14.69
N TRP A 419 -28.38 14.54 13.96
CA TRP A 419 -28.89 13.21 13.63
C TRP A 419 -28.89 12.33 14.89
N THR A 420 -29.98 11.61 15.14
CA THR A 420 -29.98 10.45 16.04
C THR A 420 -30.76 9.30 15.40
N PRO A 421 -30.46 8.03 15.73
CA PRO A 421 -31.21 6.88 15.24
C PRO A 421 -32.72 6.94 15.55
N GLU A 422 -33.10 7.63 16.63
CA GLU A 422 -34.48 7.78 17.11
C GLU A 422 -35.26 8.91 16.41
N ASN A 423 -34.56 9.85 15.78
CA ASN A 423 -35.15 10.97 15.03
C ASN A 423 -34.42 11.22 13.70
N PRO A 424 -34.64 10.39 12.67
CA PRO A 424 -33.97 10.50 11.36
C PRO A 424 -34.50 11.67 10.49
N ASP A 425 -35.19 12.65 11.09
CA ASP A 425 -35.65 13.86 10.39
C ASP A 425 -34.58 14.94 10.42
N VAL A 426 -33.58 14.84 9.55
CA VAL A 426 -32.54 15.87 9.41
C VAL A 426 -32.72 16.66 8.11
N ALA A 427 -32.23 17.90 8.12
CA ALA A 427 -32.46 18.89 7.09
C ALA A 427 -31.99 18.49 5.68
N TYR A 428 -30.94 17.67 5.56
CA TYR A 428 -30.29 17.32 4.28
C TYR A 428 -30.18 15.81 3.99
N ASP A 429 -30.66 14.92 4.87
CA ASP A 429 -30.71 13.47 4.65
C ASP A 429 -32.07 13.02 4.09
N GLY A 430 -32.38 13.45 2.87
CA GLY A 430 -33.42 12.79 2.09
C GLY A 430 -33.06 11.35 1.71
N PHE A 431 -31.78 10.98 1.76
CA PHE A 431 -31.28 9.71 1.27
C PHE A 431 -31.76 8.53 2.11
N TYR A 432 -31.61 8.57 3.44
CA TYR A 432 -32.06 7.46 4.29
C TYR A 432 -33.56 7.18 4.12
N ARG A 433 -34.39 8.24 4.07
CA ARG A 433 -35.84 8.12 3.87
C ARG A 433 -36.19 7.48 2.54
N LEU A 434 -35.59 7.96 1.46
CA LEU A 434 -35.82 7.41 0.13
C LEU A 434 -35.30 5.97 0.02
N GLY A 435 -34.15 5.69 0.62
CA GLY A 435 -33.50 4.38 0.62
C GLY A 435 -34.36 3.36 1.34
N LYS A 436 -34.91 3.72 2.51
CA LYS A 436 -35.87 2.89 3.25
C LYS A 436 -37.20 2.73 2.50
N LYS A 437 -37.76 3.82 1.98
CA LYS A 437 -39.07 3.82 1.29
C LYS A 437 -39.06 2.96 0.04
N TYR A 438 -38.01 3.03 -0.77
CA TYR A 438 -37.91 2.35 -2.05
C TYR A 438 -36.92 1.18 -2.06
N SER A 439 -36.25 0.85 -0.96
CA SER A 439 -35.18 -0.17 -0.96
C SER A 439 -34.12 0.11 -2.04
N ILE A 440 -33.63 1.35 -2.07
CA ILE A 440 -32.57 1.81 -2.99
C ILE A 440 -31.32 2.09 -2.18
N PRO A 441 -30.20 1.39 -2.43
CA PRO A 441 -28.93 1.73 -1.81
C PRO A 441 -28.28 2.94 -2.51
N PHE A 442 -27.69 3.82 -1.71
CA PHE A 442 -26.92 4.98 -2.17
C PHE A 442 -25.42 4.78 -1.90
N THR A 443 -24.58 5.56 -2.59
CA THR A 443 -23.15 5.70 -2.27
C THR A 443 -22.88 7.08 -1.70
N PHE A 444 -22.08 7.15 -0.64
CA PHE A 444 -21.64 8.41 -0.01
C PHE A 444 -20.13 8.52 -0.11
N PHE A 445 -19.65 9.45 -0.92
CA PHE A 445 -18.24 9.79 -0.98
C PHE A 445 -17.95 10.88 0.06
N ILE A 446 -17.21 10.53 1.11
CA ILE A 446 -16.94 11.42 2.23
C ILE A 446 -15.44 11.76 2.31
N PRO A 447 -15.07 13.00 2.69
CA PRO A 447 -13.70 13.36 3.04
C PRO A 447 -13.43 13.14 4.54
N PRO A 448 -12.71 12.07 4.94
CA PRO A 448 -12.61 11.67 6.36
C PRO A 448 -11.96 12.68 7.29
N ARG A 449 -11.00 13.49 6.82
CA ARG A 449 -10.37 14.53 7.65
C ARG A 449 -11.38 15.53 8.21
N ALA A 450 -12.43 15.79 7.43
CA ALA A 450 -13.49 16.71 7.78
C ALA A 450 -14.38 16.19 8.93
N LEU A 451 -14.34 14.88 9.19
CA LEU A 451 -15.02 14.20 10.30
C LEU A 451 -14.12 14.09 11.54
N ASP A 452 -12.81 13.89 11.35
CA ASP A 452 -11.83 13.77 12.43
C ASP A 452 -11.44 15.13 13.04
N ASP A 453 -11.30 16.15 12.19
CA ASP A 453 -10.85 17.49 12.58
C ASP A 453 -11.77 18.57 12.00
N GLN A 454 -12.81 18.90 12.76
CA GLN A 454 -13.75 19.95 12.38
C GLN A 454 -13.14 21.36 12.39
N SER A 455 -11.97 21.54 13.01
CA SER A 455 -11.24 22.82 12.98
C SER A 455 -10.50 23.04 11.66
N TYR A 456 -10.04 21.95 11.02
CA TYR A 456 -9.47 21.98 9.67
C TYR A 456 -10.45 22.49 8.62
N VAL A 457 -11.74 22.15 8.75
CA VAL A 457 -12.80 22.61 7.85
C VAL A 457 -12.98 24.13 7.92
N ALA A 458 -12.83 24.72 9.11
CA ALA A 458 -12.93 26.17 9.32
C ALA A 458 -11.68 26.92 8.82
N ALA A 459 -10.50 26.29 8.83
CA ALA A 459 -9.22 26.92 8.52
C ALA A 459 -8.79 26.81 7.04
N SER A 460 -9.21 25.77 6.34
CA SER A 460 -8.62 25.38 5.05
C SER A 460 -9.23 26.08 3.83
N GLY A 461 -10.41 26.70 3.94
CA GLY A 461 -11.11 27.30 2.79
C GLY A 461 -11.43 26.29 1.67
N VAL A 462 -11.33 24.99 1.97
CA VAL A 462 -11.52 23.86 1.04
C VAL A 462 -12.99 23.69 0.65
N THR A 463 -13.90 24.35 1.35
CA THR A 463 -15.27 24.59 0.92
C THR A 463 -15.47 26.10 0.66
N PRO A 464 -16.36 26.52 -0.26
CA PRO A 464 -16.57 27.94 -0.59
C PRO A 464 -17.00 28.81 0.60
N VAL A 465 -17.29 28.23 1.77
CA VAL A 465 -17.75 28.91 2.99
C VAL A 465 -17.33 28.07 4.21
N ALA A 466 -16.83 28.71 5.27
CA ALA A 466 -16.51 28.05 6.54
C ALA A 466 -17.75 27.31 7.08
N GLN A 467 -17.70 25.97 7.11
CA GLN A 467 -18.81 25.14 7.58
C GLN A 467 -18.86 25.11 9.12
N PRO A 468 -20.04 24.87 9.72
CA PRO A 468 -20.14 24.57 11.13
C PRO A 468 -19.52 23.22 11.43
N ALA A 469 -18.95 23.12 12.63
CA ALA A 469 -18.66 21.86 13.28
C ALA A 469 -19.83 20.87 13.11
N GLY A 470 -19.61 19.76 12.40
CA GLY A 470 -20.57 18.66 12.26
C GLY A 470 -21.48 18.68 11.03
N ALA A 471 -21.35 19.61 10.08
CA ALA A 471 -22.21 19.65 8.88
C ALA A 471 -22.07 18.40 7.97
N MET A 472 -20.89 17.79 7.92
CA MET A 472 -20.62 16.55 7.18
C MET A 472 -20.97 15.26 7.97
N GLY A 473 -21.68 15.39 9.10
CA GLY A 473 -21.97 14.27 9.99
C GLY A 473 -20.82 13.94 10.94
N ILE A 474 -21.00 12.85 11.68
CA ILE A 474 -19.98 12.20 12.52
C ILE A 474 -19.88 10.72 12.14
N TRP A 475 -18.81 10.04 12.56
CA TRP A 475 -18.60 8.62 12.24
C TRP A 475 -19.75 7.70 12.62
N ALA A 476 -20.46 7.98 13.71
CA ALA A 476 -21.64 7.22 14.11
C ALA A 476 -22.77 7.27 13.07
N ASP A 477 -22.98 8.41 12.40
CA ASP A 477 -23.99 8.55 11.35
C ASP A 477 -23.62 7.69 10.14
N TRP A 478 -22.35 7.75 9.74
CA TRP A 478 -21.86 7.00 8.58
C TRP A 478 -21.83 5.50 8.84
N LYS A 479 -21.52 5.09 10.08
CA LYS A 479 -21.63 3.70 10.51
C LYS A 479 -23.07 3.22 10.39
N PHE A 480 -24.04 4.02 10.86
CA PHE A 480 -25.46 3.69 10.71
C PHE A 480 -25.87 3.59 9.24
N MET A 481 -25.47 4.54 8.39
CA MET A 481 -25.80 4.51 6.95
C MET A 481 -25.21 3.27 6.27
N SER A 482 -24.00 2.87 6.65
CA SER A 482 -23.37 1.61 6.21
C SER A 482 -24.19 0.38 6.64
N GLU A 483 -24.58 0.32 7.91
CA GLU A 483 -25.42 -0.77 8.46
C GLU A 483 -26.82 -0.81 7.83
N ALA A 484 -27.33 0.34 7.36
CA ALA A 484 -28.57 0.43 6.59
C ALA A 484 -28.44 -0.06 5.13
N GLY A 485 -27.25 -0.49 4.71
CA GLY A 485 -26.98 -1.06 3.38
C GLY A 485 -26.57 -0.03 2.33
N HIS A 486 -26.09 1.14 2.74
CA HIS A 486 -25.48 2.13 1.85
C HIS A 486 -23.97 1.95 1.76
N GLU A 487 -23.38 2.35 0.64
CA GLU A 487 -21.92 2.32 0.46
C GLU A 487 -21.30 3.60 1.04
N ILE A 488 -20.31 3.44 1.91
CA ILE A 488 -19.45 4.54 2.36
C ILE A 488 -18.13 4.45 1.62
N ALA A 489 -17.79 5.52 0.90
CA ALA A 489 -16.72 5.56 -0.09
C ALA A 489 -15.87 6.83 0.06
N SER A 490 -14.74 6.88 -0.63
CA SER A 490 -13.76 7.95 -0.46
C SER A 490 -14.02 9.18 -1.33
N HIS A 491 -13.81 10.37 -0.76
CA HIS A 491 -13.73 11.63 -1.50
C HIS A 491 -12.38 12.33 -1.32
N THR A 492 -11.27 11.54 -1.31
CA THR A 492 -9.93 11.94 -0.80
C THR A 492 -9.93 12.21 0.71
N TYR A 493 -8.77 12.29 1.35
CA TYR A 493 -8.72 12.41 2.81
C TYR A 493 -9.15 13.80 3.27
N SER A 494 -8.50 14.82 2.73
CA SER A 494 -8.67 16.21 3.10
C SER A 494 -9.51 17.03 2.13
N HIS A 495 -10.10 16.38 1.11
CA HIS A 495 -10.76 17.03 -0.02
C HIS A 495 -9.75 17.82 -0.88
N ALA A 496 -8.60 17.21 -1.19
CA ALA A 496 -7.51 17.84 -1.95
C ALA A 496 -7.81 17.95 -3.47
N ASP A 497 -7.48 19.09 -4.09
CA ASP A 497 -7.61 19.29 -5.54
C ASP A 497 -6.45 18.65 -6.31
N LEU A 498 -6.52 17.33 -6.49
CA LEU A 498 -5.53 16.52 -7.19
C LEU A 498 -5.61 16.61 -8.73
N ARG A 499 -6.23 17.67 -9.26
CA ARG A 499 -6.26 17.95 -10.70
C ARG A 499 -4.96 18.61 -11.14
N ALA A 500 -4.66 18.48 -12.43
CA ALA A 500 -3.54 19.19 -13.03
C ALA A 500 -3.74 20.71 -12.91
N ASP A 501 -2.64 21.44 -12.65
CA ASP A 501 -2.66 22.89 -12.66
C ASP A 501 -3.07 23.42 -14.04
N LYS A 502 -3.80 24.54 -14.04
CA LYS A 502 -4.37 25.11 -15.28
C LYS A 502 -3.30 25.70 -16.19
N GLN A 503 -2.19 26.18 -15.62
CA GLN A 503 -1.10 26.85 -16.33
C GLN A 503 0.08 25.91 -16.57
N ASP A 504 0.30 24.95 -15.68
CA ASP A 504 1.36 23.95 -15.77
C ASP A 504 0.84 22.53 -15.50
N PRO A 505 0.39 21.78 -16.53
CA PRO A 505 -0.19 20.45 -16.35
C PRO A 505 0.74 19.40 -15.71
N SER A 506 2.05 19.67 -15.64
CA SER A 506 3.00 18.80 -14.93
C SER A 506 2.88 18.88 -13.40
N LYS A 507 2.19 19.90 -12.88
CA LYS A 507 1.98 20.14 -11.46
C LYS A 507 0.53 19.88 -11.06
N LEU A 508 0.33 19.64 -9.78
CA LEU A 508 -1.00 19.58 -9.16
C LEU A 508 -1.42 20.98 -8.69
N ARG A 509 -2.73 21.21 -8.60
CA ARG A 509 -3.29 22.49 -8.13
C ARG A 509 -3.03 22.79 -6.66
N VAL A 510 -2.79 21.75 -5.87
CA VAL A 510 -2.37 21.86 -4.48
C VAL A 510 -1.17 20.97 -4.23
N ASP A 511 -0.27 21.43 -3.36
CA ASP A 511 0.89 20.66 -2.89
C ASP A 511 0.43 19.73 -1.75
N HIS A 512 -0.31 18.69 -2.12
CA HIS A 512 -0.71 17.60 -1.23
C HIS A 512 -0.15 16.31 -1.81
N ASP A 513 0.28 15.40 -0.93
CA ASP A 513 0.69 14.06 -1.36
C ASP A 513 -0.55 13.24 -1.78
N PRO A 514 -0.68 12.90 -3.08
CA PRO A 514 -1.80 12.10 -3.56
C PRO A 514 -1.83 10.70 -2.95
N GLU A 515 -0.70 10.08 -2.60
CA GLU A 515 -0.69 8.74 -1.99
C GLU A 515 -1.29 8.80 -0.58
N PHE A 516 -0.85 9.76 0.24
CA PHE A 516 -1.45 10.04 1.55
C PHE A 516 -2.95 10.33 1.46
N GLU A 517 -3.37 11.18 0.53
CA GLU A 517 -4.79 11.54 0.36
C GLU A 517 -5.68 10.33 0.07
N LEU A 518 -5.19 9.39 -0.74
CA LEU A 518 -5.91 8.17 -1.08
C LEU A 518 -5.83 7.16 0.07
N GLY A 519 -4.65 6.95 0.62
CA GLY A 519 -4.39 5.95 1.64
C GLY A 519 -5.05 6.25 2.98
N GLN A 520 -4.88 7.47 3.46
CA GLN A 520 -5.47 7.90 4.72
C GLN A 520 -7.00 7.88 4.64
N ALA A 521 -7.59 8.24 3.51
CA ALA A 521 -9.03 8.13 3.32
C ALA A 521 -9.53 6.68 3.45
N ILE A 522 -8.80 5.70 2.88
CA ILE A 522 -9.15 4.28 3.03
C ILE A 522 -9.07 3.87 4.49
N THR A 523 -7.92 4.10 5.14
CA THR A 523 -7.67 3.69 6.52
C THR A 523 -8.72 4.26 7.47
N THR A 524 -8.95 5.57 7.41
CA THR A 524 -9.90 6.22 8.32
C THR A 524 -11.33 5.72 8.12
N ILE A 525 -11.79 5.52 6.88
CA ILE A 525 -13.11 4.95 6.62
C ILE A 525 -13.18 3.49 7.11
N GLU A 526 -12.17 2.68 6.82
CA GLU A 526 -12.15 1.27 7.23
C GLU A 526 -12.18 1.10 8.76
N GLU A 527 -11.42 1.90 9.49
CA GLU A 527 -11.37 1.88 10.96
C GLU A 527 -12.71 2.27 11.59
N ASN A 528 -13.36 3.31 11.07
CA ASN A 528 -14.60 3.82 11.66
C ASN A 528 -15.86 3.09 11.18
N ILE A 529 -15.87 2.59 9.95
CA ILE A 529 -17.02 1.90 9.35
C ILE A 529 -16.90 0.38 9.51
N GLY A 530 -15.69 -0.16 9.68
CA GLY A 530 -15.42 -1.60 9.70
C GLY A 530 -15.52 -2.26 8.33
N THR A 531 -15.54 -1.47 7.25
CA THR A 531 -15.56 -1.95 5.87
C THR A 531 -14.65 -1.07 5.03
N ARG A 532 -13.71 -1.69 4.32
CA ARG A 532 -12.80 -1.00 3.43
C ARG A 532 -13.56 -0.33 2.27
N PRO A 533 -13.39 0.99 2.04
CA PRO A 533 -13.99 1.64 0.88
C PRO A 533 -13.34 1.12 -0.40
N ILE A 534 -14.16 0.63 -1.33
CA ILE A 534 -13.72 0.08 -2.61
C ILE A 534 -13.80 1.08 -3.76
N SER A 535 -14.50 2.20 -3.55
CA SER A 535 -14.74 3.22 -4.56
C SER A 535 -14.30 4.60 -4.12
N ILE A 536 -13.92 5.42 -5.10
CA ILE A 536 -13.57 6.82 -4.92
C ILE A 536 -14.22 7.70 -5.98
N ASN A 537 -14.76 8.82 -5.53
CA ASN A 537 -14.99 10.01 -6.35
C ASN A 537 -13.83 10.95 -6.07
N PRO A 538 -12.95 11.28 -7.03
CA PRO A 538 -11.86 12.22 -6.76
C PRO A 538 -12.41 13.63 -6.50
N ALA A 539 -11.89 14.33 -5.48
CA ALA A 539 -12.33 15.67 -5.12
C ALA A 539 -12.16 16.64 -6.31
N TYR A 540 -13.16 17.51 -6.50
CA TYR A 540 -13.25 18.45 -7.62
C TYR A 540 -13.24 17.87 -9.06
N GLY A 541 -13.29 16.55 -9.24
CA GLY A 541 -13.41 15.90 -10.54
C GLY A 541 -12.17 15.10 -10.95
N GLN A 542 -12.01 14.81 -12.25
CA GLN A 542 -10.98 13.88 -12.73
C GLN A 542 -9.57 14.30 -12.32
N PRO A 543 -8.78 13.42 -11.67
CA PRO A 543 -7.43 13.74 -11.21
C PRO A 543 -6.49 13.96 -12.40
N ALA A 544 -5.32 14.55 -12.13
CA ALA A 544 -4.26 14.69 -13.11
C ALA A 544 -3.94 13.33 -13.77
N GLU A 545 -3.58 13.35 -15.06
CA GLU A 545 -3.35 12.12 -15.83
C GLU A 545 -2.25 11.27 -15.21
N GLN A 546 -1.17 11.89 -14.72
CA GLN A 546 -0.08 11.20 -14.03
C GLN A 546 -0.50 10.48 -12.73
N LEU A 547 -1.68 10.78 -12.18
CA LEU A 547 -2.18 10.15 -10.95
C LEU A 547 -3.16 9.00 -11.23
N ARG A 548 -3.55 8.73 -12.48
CA ARG A 548 -4.59 7.73 -12.76
C ARG A 548 -4.22 6.32 -12.29
N ASP A 549 -2.97 5.91 -12.49
CA ASP A 549 -2.50 4.60 -12.07
C ASP A 549 -2.36 4.52 -10.55
N LEU A 550 -2.01 5.64 -9.92
CA LEU A 550 -2.02 5.75 -8.46
C LEU A 550 -3.43 5.55 -7.91
N PHE A 551 -4.45 6.25 -8.43
CA PHE A 551 -5.83 6.05 -8.00
C PHE A 551 -6.28 4.59 -8.15
N ARG A 552 -5.86 3.90 -9.22
CA ARG A 552 -6.17 2.48 -9.47
C ARG A 552 -5.45 1.51 -8.54
N LYS A 553 -4.27 1.88 -8.04
CA LYS A 553 -3.53 1.12 -7.01
C LYS A 553 -4.31 1.07 -5.69
N PHE A 554 -4.98 2.16 -5.33
CA PHE A 554 -5.69 2.29 -4.06
C PHE A 554 -7.14 1.83 -4.15
N TYR A 555 -7.84 2.20 -5.23
CA TYR A 555 -9.26 1.95 -5.39
C TYR A 555 -9.53 1.06 -6.60
N PRO A 556 -10.17 -0.11 -6.38
CA PRO A 556 -10.70 -0.94 -7.46
C PRO A 556 -11.67 -0.19 -8.38
N VAL A 557 -12.39 0.80 -7.84
CA VAL A 557 -13.40 1.61 -8.52
C VAL A 557 -13.07 3.10 -8.41
N VAL A 558 -12.66 3.71 -9.52
CA VAL A 558 -12.40 5.15 -9.61
C VAL A 558 -13.42 5.79 -10.54
N ARG A 559 -14.20 6.76 -10.04
CA ARG A 559 -15.18 7.47 -10.85
C ARG A 559 -14.50 8.19 -12.01
N GLY A 560 -14.92 7.87 -13.24
CA GLY A 560 -14.35 8.43 -14.48
C GLY A 560 -13.79 7.38 -15.44
N ASN A 561 -13.54 6.16 -14.96
CA ASN A 561 -12.93 5.10 -15.77
C ASN A 561 -13.94 4.33 -16.66
N GLN A 562 -15.26 4.57 -16.51
CA GLN A 562 -16.32 3.83 -17.22
C GLN A 562 -17.30 4.76 -17.97
N GLU A 563 -16.88 5.95 -18.41
CA GLU A 563 -17.81 6.94 -19.00
C GLU A 563 -18.53 6.43 -20.26
N ASP A 564 -17.94 5.51 -21.03
CA ASP A 564 -18.60 4.91 -22.20
C ASP A 564 -19.86 4.10 -21.83
N GLU A 565 -19.93 3.61 -20.60
CA GLU A 565 -21.03 2.80 -20.07
C GLU A 565 -22.11 3.65 -19.38
N VAL A 566 -21.85 4.95 -19.20
CA VAL A 566 -22.63 5.81 -18.30
C VAL A 566 -23.56 6.76 -19.07
N VAL A 567 -24.80 6.86 -18.59
CA VAL A 567 -25.66 8.03 -18.77
C VAL A 567 -25.53 8.87 -17.49
N ALA A 568 -24.87 10.02 -17.59
CA ALA A 568 -24.61 10.88 -16.44
C ALA A 568 -25.77 11.84 -16.18
N ALA A 569 -26.14 12.00 -14.91
CA ALA A 569 -27.09 12.99 -14.43
C ALA A 569 -26.58 13.65 -13.14
N GLN A 570 -27.05 14.85 -12.83
CA GLN A 570 -26.73 15.57 -11.60
C GLN A 570 -28.01 15.92 -10.83
N HIS A 571 -28.01 15.70 -9.52
CA HIS A 571 -29.09 16.08 -8.60
C HIS A 571 -28.69 17.32 -7.79
N GLU A 572 -28.78 18.49 -8.43
CA GLU A 572 -28.50 19.78 -7.80
C GLU A 572 -29.77 20.64 -7.72
N ASP A 573 -29.70 21.83 -7.13
CA ASP A 573 -30.84 22.74 -6.92
C ASP A 573 -31.62 23.13 -8.20
N THR A 574 -30.98 23.03 -9.37
CA THR A 574 -31.59 23.31 -10.67
C THR A 574 -32.21 22.09 -11.35
N ALA A 575 -31.99 20.88 -10.82
CA ALA A 575 -32.48 19.66 -11.43
C ALA A 575 -34.01 19.52 -11.26
N THR A 576 -34.71 19.14 -12.33
CA THR A 576 -36.13 18.81 -12.26
C THR A 576 -36.36 17.30 -12.28
N ALA A 577 -37.53 16.87 -11.79
CA ALA A 577 -37.92 15.46 -11.87
C ALA A 577 -37.97 14.96 -13.32
N ALA A 578 -38.41 15.81 -14.26
CA ALA A 578 -38.48 15.47 -15.68
C ALA A 578 -37.08 15.21 -16.26
N ASP A 579 -36.07 16.01 -15.90
CA ASP A 579 -34.70 15.83 -16.39
C ASP A 579 -34.10 14.51 -15.93
N LEU A 580 -34.24 14.19 -14.64
CA LEU A 580 -33.70 12.97 -14.05
C LEU A 580 -34.41 11.71 -14.58
N ILE A 581 -35.73 11.77 -14.72
CA ILE A 581 -36.53 10.67 -15.30
C ILE A 581 -36.17 10.48 -16.77
N GLY A 582 -36.03 11.54 -17.56
CA GLY A 582 -35.60 11.43 -18.95
C GLY A 582 -34.23 10.75 -19.10
N LYS A 583 -33.31 10.99 -18.15
CA LYS A 583 -32.00 10.28 -18.10
C LYS A 583 -32.13 8.80 -17.72
N LEU A 584 -33.09 8.45 -16.87
CA LEU A 584 -33.42 7.05 -16.59
C LEU A 584 -33.96 6.35 -17.84
N ASP A 585 -34.91 6.97 -18.53
CA ASP A 585 -35.49 6.44 -19.77
C ASP A 585 -34.39 6.27 -20.84
N GLU A 586 -33.49 7.24 -20.97
CA GLU A 586 -32.32 7.14 -21.86
C GLU A 586 -31.42 5.95 -21.50
N ALA A 587 -31.14 5.72 -20.21
CA ALA A 587 -30.31 4.61 -19.76
C ALA A 587 -30.96 3.25 -20.05
N ILE A 588 -32.26 3.12 -19.80
CA ILE A 588 -33.05 1.91 -20.13
C ILE A 588 -33.02 1.67 -21.64
N ALA A 589 -33.34 2.68 -22.44
CA ALA A 589 -33.38 2.57 -23.90
C ALA A 589 -32.03 2.16 -24.51
N LYS A 590 -30.92 2.60 -23.91
CA LYS A 590 -29.56 2.29 -24.36
C LYS A 590 -28.95 1.06 -23.68
N GLY A 591 -29.62 0.47 -22.69
CA GLY A 591 -29.08 -0.62 -21.87
C GLY A 591 -27.84 -0.25 -21.05
N LYS A 592 -27.70 1.04 -20.69
CA LYS A 592 -26.53 1.64 -20.04
C LYS A 592 -26.74 1.84 -18.54
N TRP A 593 -25.70 2.32 -17.85
CA TRP A 593 -25.73 2.64 -16.44
C TRP A 593 -26.12 4.11 -16.21
N LEU A 594 -27.26 4.37 -15.59
CA LEU A 594 -27.57 5.71 -15.06
C LEU A 594 -26.75 5.96 -13.80
N ARG A 595 -25.95 7.03 -13.82
CA ARG A 595 -25.21 7.50 -12.65
C ARG A 595 -25.66 8.91 -12.29
N VAL A 596 -26.28 9.06 -11.12
CA VAL A 596 -26.83 10.33 -10.64
C VAL A 596 -25.97 10.87 -9.49
N ALA A 597 -25.32 12.02 -9.72
CA ALA A 597 -24.32 12.62 -8.82
C ALA A 597 -24.84 13.91 -8.18
N GLY A 598 -24.48 14.20 -6.93
CA GLY A 598 -24.83 15.48 -6.29
C GLY A 598 -24.32 15.54 -4.85
N HIS A 599 -24.80 16.50 -4.06
CA HIS A 599 -24.26 16.77 -2.72
C HIS A 599 -25.24 16.37 -1.61
N GLY A 600 -26.47 16.89 -1.62
CA GLY A 600 -27.46 16.66 -0.57
C GLY A 600 -28.90 16.74 -1.08
N ILE A 601 -29.86 16.26 -0.29
CA ILE A 601 -31.29 16.32 -0.60
C ILE A 601 -31.99 17.20 0.43
N ARG A 602 -32.51 18.35 -0.02
CA ARG A 602 -33.21 19.32 0.83
C ARG A 602 -34.58 18.78 1.24
N THR A 603 -34.76 18.56 2.54
CA THR A 603 -36.05 18.19 3.13
C THR A 603 -36.86 19.44 3.49
N GLU A 604 -38.14 19.25 3.87
CA GLU A 604 -38.97 20.35 4.38
C GLU A 604 -38.36 20.99 5.64
N ARG A 605 -37.68 20.20 6.48
CA ARG A 605 -36.93 20.73 7.63
C ARG A 605 -35.76 21.60 7.17
N GLY A 606 -34.99 21.14 6.18
CA GLY A 606 -33.89 21.94 5.61
C GLY A 606 -34.39 23.25 5.03
N ARG A 607 -35.51 23.23 4.31
CA ARG A 607 -36.15 24.47 3.80
C ARG A 607 -36.51 25.45 4.92
N LYS A 608 -37.07 24.97 6.04
CA LYS A 608 -37.41 25.82 7.19
C LYS A 608 -36.17 26.42 7.86
N GLU A 609 -35.09 25.64 7.96
CA GLU A 609 -33.83 26.11 8.53
C GLU A 609 -33.14 27.13 7.62
N GLU A 610 -33.17 26.92 6.30
CA GLU A 610 -32.65 27.85 5.30
C GLU A 610 -33.39 29.19 5.27
N ALA A 611 -34.68 29.19 5.61
CA ALA A 611 -35.50 30.41 5.68
C ALA A 611 -35.22 31.25 6.95
N ALA A 612 -34.42 30.75 7.89
CA ALA A 612 -34.09 31.49 9.10
C ALA A 612 -33.14 32.67 8.81
N PRO A 613 -33.35 33.87 9.39
CA PRO A 613 -32.55 35.07 9.06
C PRO A 613 -31.04 34.95 9.32
N ASP A 614 -30.66 34.07 10.24
CA ASP A 614 -29.28 33.78 10.65
C ASP A 614 -28.60 32.69 9.79
N PHE A 615 -29.32 32.09 8.83
CA PHE A 615 -28.77 31.08 7.93
C PHE A 615 -27.91 31.68 6.79
N MET A 616 -28.03 32.98 6.56
CA MET A 616 -27.31 33.70 5.50
C MET A 616 -26.25 34.62 6.11
N SER A 617 -25.01 34.56 5.62
CA SER A 617 -23.95 35.54 5.94
C SER A 617 -23.49 36.24 4.67
N ALA A 618 -23.45 37.57 4.68
CA ALA A 618 -23.09 38.41 3.53
C ALA A 618 -23.84 38.07 2.21
N GLY A 619 -25.12 37.67 2.31
CA GLY A 619 -25.95 37.32 1.15
C GLY A 619 -25.62 35.96 0.50
N LYS A 620 -24.79 35.14 1.13
CA LYS A 620 -24.46 33.77 0.69
C LYS A 620 -24.97 32.76 1.72
N ARG A 621 -25.38 31.58 1.22
CA ARG A 621 -25.70 30.42 2.06
C ARG A 621 -24.46 30.04 2.86
N TRP A 622 -24.63 29.72 4.14
CA TRP A 622 -23.53 29.31 5.01
C TRP A 622 -22.90 27.97 4.60
N ASP A 623 -23.66 27.10 3.94
CA ASP A 623 -23.20 25.78 3.51
C ASP A 623 -22.56 25.77 2.12
N GLY A 624 -22.71 26.82 1.30
CA GLY A 624 -22.11 26.87 -0.05
C GLY A 624 -22.62 25.82 -1.06
N TYR A 625 -23.56 24.95 -0.66
CA TYR A 625 -24.06 23.83 -1.47
C TYR A 625 -25.44 24.10 -2.09
N ARG A 626 -25.75 23.31 -3.12
CA ARG A 626 -26.99 23.40 -3.91
C ARG A 626 -27.76 22.08 -3.87
N PRO A 627 -28.36 21.71 -2.71
CA PRO A 627 -29.08 20.45 -2.58
C PRO A 627 -30.34 20.44 -3.44
N VAL A 628 -30.65 19.27 -4.01
CA VAL A 628 -31.88 19.04 -4.78
C VAL A 628 -33.09 18.93 -3.86
N GLU A 629 -34.27 19.35 -4.31
CA GLU A 629 -35.51 19.20 -3.54
C GLU A 629 -35.88 17.71 -3.33
N TYR A 630 -36.30 17.34 -2.12
CA TYR A 630 -36.75 15.97 -1.79
C TYR A 630 -37.80 15.45 -2.78
N SER A 631 -38.74 16.29 -3.20
CA SER A 631 -39.80 15.92 -4.14
C SER A 631 -39.28 15.48 -5.51
N VAL A 632 -38.17 16.06 -5.98
CA VAL A 632 -37.52 15.70 -7.23
C VAL A 632 -36.89 14.31 -7.12
N MET A 633 -36.15 14.05 -6.04
CA MET A 633 -35.54 12.74 -5.80
C MET A 633 -36.56 11.65 -5.47
N ASP A 634 -37.65 11.97 -4.76
CA ASP A 634 -38.77 11.05 -4.54
C ASP A 634 -39.42 10.63 -5.86
N ALA A 635 -39.61 11.56 -6.79
CA ALA A 635 -40.15 11.26 -8.12
C ALA A 635 -39.22 10.34 -8.92
N LEU A 636 -37.90 10.59 -8.91
CA LEU A 636 -36.92 9.69 -9.54
C LEU A 636 -36.92 8.30 -8.90
N CYS A 637 -36.85 8.20 -7.57
CA CYS A 637 -36.82 6.93 -6.85
C CYS A 637 -38.10 6.12 -7.07
N ARG A 638 -39.26 6.77 -7.10
CA ARG A 638 -40.52 6.13 -7.49
C ARG A 638 -40.44 5.56 -8.91
N LYS A 639 -39.89 6.33 -9.85
CA LYS A 639 -39.75 5.87 -11.23
C LYS A 639 -38.79 4.69 -11.37
N ILE A 640 -37.68 4.70 -10.63
CA ILE A 640 -36.77 3.56 -10.52
C ILE A 640 -37.50 2.32 -9.98
N ASP A 641 -38.37 2.50 -8.98
CA ASP A 641 -39.15 1.41 -8.41
C ASP A 641 -40.17 0.81 -9.39
N GLU A 642 -40.88 1.65 -10.15
CA GLU A 642 -41.76 1.23 -11.26
C GLU A 642 -40.99 0.34 -12.28
N HIS A 643 -39.74 0.70 -12.57
CA HIS A 643 -38.84 -0.01 -13.49
C HIS A 643 -37.92 -1.04 -12.79
N ARG A 644 -38.15 -1.40 -11.52
CA ARG A 644 -37.26 -2.31 -10.76
C ARG A 644 -37.05 -3.67 -11.44
N HIS A 645 -38.04 -4.13 -12.18
CA HIS A 645 -37.97 -5.38 -12.92
C HIS A 645 -36.98 -5.30 -14.11
N GLU A 646 -36.63 -4.10 -14.59
CA GLU A 646 -35.71 -3.83 -15.69
C GLU A 646 -34.33 -3.32 -15.24
N LEU A 647 -34.20 -2.91 -13.97
CA LEU A 647 -33.01 -2.24 -13.47
C LEU A 647 -32.18 -3.09 -12.51
N PHE A 648 -30.85 -3.06 -12.69
CA PHE A 648 -29.88 -3.44 -11.67
C PHE A 648 -29.58 -2.22 -10.79
N ILE A 649 -30.26 -2.14 -9.65
CA ILE A 649 -30.13 -1.06 -8.69
C ILE A 649 -29.02 -1.44 -7.70
N ALA A 650 -27.92 -0.68 -7.68
CA ALA A 650 -26.76 -1.01 -6.87
C ALA A 650 -25.94 0.24 -6.51
N PRO A 651 -25.16 0.21 -5.41
CA PRO A 651 -24.12 1.19 -5.17
C PRO A 651 -23.11 1.27 -6.31
N VAL A 652 -22.41 2.40 -6.41
CA VAL A 652 -21.38 2.63 -7.45
C VAL A 652 -20.32 1.54 -7.44
N GLY A 653 -19.84 1.14 -6.26
CA GLY A 653 -18.83 0.08 -6.13
C GLY A 653 -19.28 -1.25 -6.73
N ASP A 654 -20.53 -1.66 -6.48
CA ASP A 654 -21.08 -2.93 -6.99
C ASP A 654 -21.36 -2.89 -8.49
N ALA A 655 -21.92 -1.79 -8.99
CA ALA A 655 -22.21 -1.64 -10.42
C ALA A 655 -20.92 -1.76 -11.26
N VAL A 656 -19.85 -1.09 -10.83
CA VAL A 656 -18.55 -1.13 -11.53
C VAL A 656 -17.85 -2.48 -11.36
N ARG A 657 -17.84 -3.04 -10.14
CA ARG A 657 -17.25 -4.37 -9.90
C ARG A 657 -17.95 -5.44 -10.72
N TYR A 658 -19.28 -5.41 -10.81
CA TYR A 658 -20.04 -6.37 -11.61
C TYR A 658 -19.63 -6.28 -13.09
N LEU A 659 -19.63 -5.08 -13.69
CA LEU A 659 -19.24 -4.90 -15.08
C LEU A 659 -17.81 -5.38 -15.35
N LYS A 660 -16.86 -4.98 -14.51
CA LYS A 660 -15.45 -5.34 -14.67
C LYS A 660 -15.25 -6.86 -14.50
N GLN A 661 -15.84 -7.44 -13.46
CA GLN A 661 -15.77 -8.89 -13.22
C GLN A 661 -16.42 -9.68 -14.35
N ARG A 662 -17.55 -9.21 -14.89
CA ARG A 662 -18.21 -9.82 -16.04
C ARG A 662 -17.36 -9.75 -17.31
N ASN A 663 -16.72 -8.61 -17.59
CA ASN A 663 -15.91 -8.43 -18.78
C ASN A 663 -14.62 -9.25 -18.76
N GLU A 664 -14.02 -9.46 -17.59
CA GLU A 664 -12.82 -10.27 -17.41
C GLU A 664 -13.11 -11.76 -17.18
N SER A 665 -14.38 -12.12 -16.96
CA SER A 665 -14.78 -13.52 -16.76
C SER A 665 -14.84 -14.31 -18.06
N ARG A 666 -14.38 -15.57 -17.99
CA ARG A 666 -14.41 -16.55 -19.07
C ARG A 666 -15.10 -17.83 -18.63
N ILE A 667 -15.89 -18.41 -19.54
CA ILE A 667 -16.53 -19.70 -19.36
C ILE A 667 -15.61 -20.76 -19.99
N ASP A 668 -15.11 -21.66 -19.16
CA ASP A 668 -14.23 -22.76 -19.53
C ASP A 668 -15.04 -24.06 -19.52
N ILE A 669 -15.49 -24.51 -20.70
CA ILE A 669 -16.32 -25.71 -20.84
C ILE A 669 -15.43 -26.95 -20.65
N GLY A 670 -15.78 -27.77 -19.66
CA GLY A 670 -15.12 -29.03 -19.34
C GLY A 670 -15.75 -30.20 -20.09
N LYS A 671 -16.32 -31.15 -19.34
CA LYS A 671 -16.91 -32.36 -19.93
C LYS A 671 -18.35 -32.08 -20.39
N GLU A 672 -18.63 -32.41 -21.64
CA GLU A 672 -19.96 -32.28 -22.22
C GLU A 672 -20.43 -33.61 -22.83
N ASN A 673 -21.64 -34.06 -22.45
CA ASN A 673 -22.35 -35.16 -23.09
C ASN A 673 -23.85 -34.86 -23.13
N LYS A 674 -24.67 -35.82 -23.61
CA LYS A 674 -26.11 -35.61 -23.82
C LYS A 674 -26.91 -35.29 -22.54
N SER A 675 -26.43 -35.67 -21.36
CA SER A 675 -27.15 -35.54 -20.09
C SER A 675 -26.39 -34.73 -19.03
N LYS A 676 -25.16 -34.29 -19.31
CA LYS A 676 -24.32 -33.57 -18.37
C LYS A 676 -23.39 -32.59 -19.07
N ILE A 677 -23.35 -31.36 -18.54
CA ILE A 677 -22.38 -30.32 -18.92
C ILE A 677 -21.63 -29.90 -17.66
N SER A 678 -20.31 -29.85 -17.70
CA SER A 678 -19.51 -29.21 -16.67
C SER A 678 -18.70 -28.05 -17.22
N PHE A 679 -18.58 -26.97 -16.44
CA PHE A 679 -17.79 -25.81 -16.81
C PHE A 679 -17.24 -25.10 -15.58
N ARG A 680 -16.30 -24.18 -15.79
CA ARG A 680 -15.81 -23.26 -14.76
C ARG A 680 -15.95 -21.83 -15.24
N LEU A 681 -16.37 -20.94 -14.35
CA LEU A 681 -16.34 -19.50 -14.58
C LEU A 681 -15.07 -18.95 -13.92
N LYS A 682 -14.18 -18.34 -14.69
CA LYS A 682 -12.86 -17.90 -14.20
C LYS A 682 -12.57 -16.45 -14.55
N HIS A 683 -11.81 -15.75 -13.72
CA HIS A 683 -11.13 -14.49 -14.06
C HIS A 683 -9.81 -14.39 -13.29
N GLU A 684 -8.92 -13.51 -13.73
CA GLU A 684 -7.65 -13.22 -13.06
C GLU A 684 -7.72 -12.00 -12.12
N LEU A 685 -8.89 -11.35 -12.02
CA LEU A 685 -9.09 -10.28 -11.04
C LEU A 685 -8.98 -10.81 -9.61
N ASP A 686 -8.53 -9.95 -8.69
CA ASP A 686 -8.46 -10.23 -7.26
C ASP A 686 -9.80 -10.77 -6.72
N PRO A 687 -9.84 -12.03 -6.25
CA PRO A 687 -11.07 -12.67 -5.80
C PRO A 687 -11.59 -12.15 -4.46
N GLU A 688 -10.82 -11.39 -3.68
CA GLU A 688 -11.32 -10.75 -2.45
C GLU A 688 -12.13 -9.49 -2.77
N VAL A 689 -11.74 -8.77 -3.82
CA VAL A 689 -12.41 -7.56 -4.29
C VAL A 689 -13.53 -7.89 -5.28
N TYR A 690 -13.27 -8.76 -6.25
CA TYR A 690 -14.19 -9.18 -7.31
C TYR A 690 -14.74 -10.56 -6.98
N ASN A 691 -15.70 -10.58 -6.06
CA ASN A 691 -16.39 -11.79 -5.58
C ASN A 691 -17.90 -11.78 -5.84
N LEU A 692 -18.37 -10.87 -6.70
CA LEU A 692 -19.80 -10.77 -7.01
C LEU A 692 -20.24 -11.97 -7.85
N ALA A 693 -21.36 -12.58 -7.44
CA ALA A 693 -21.97 -13.62 -8.25
C ALA A 693 -22.50 -13.02 -9.56
N LEU A 694 -22.04 -13.59 -10.68
CA LEU A 694 -22.43 -13.18 -12.03
C LEU A 694 -23.64 -13.99 -12.49
N THR A 695 -24.59 -13.33 -13.11
CA THR A 695 -25.76 -14.01 -13.67
C THR A 695 -25.40 -14.62 -15.02
N LEU A 696 -25.57 -15.93 -15.13
CA LEU A 696 -25.45 -16.66 -16.38
C LEU A 696 -26.83 -16.87 -16.99
N LYS A 697 -26.88 -16.76 -18.32
CA LYS A 697 -28.04 -17.02 -19.16
C LYS A 697 -27.77 -18.28 -19.99
N LEU A 698 -28.55 -19.31 -19.75
CA LEU A 698 -28.54 -20.57 -20.50
C LEU A 698 -29.78 -20.64 -21.39
N THR A 699 -29.57 -20.80 -22.68
CA THR A 699 -30.63 -21.07 -23.66
C THR A 699 -30.42 -22.48 -24.19
N LEU A 700 -31.39 -23.38 -23.97
CA LEU A 700 -31.32 -24.77 -24.45
C LEU A 700 -32.09 -24.94 -25.77
N GLU A 701 -31.63 -25.88 -26.60
CA GLU A 701 -32.38 -26.32 -27.77
C GLU A 701 -33.72 -26.94 -27.38
N GLN A 702 -34.69 -26.90 -28.31
CA GLN A 702 -36.05 -27.39 -28.06
C GLN A 702 -36.04 -28.88 -27.67
N GLY A 703 -36.77 -29.21 -26.61
CA GLY A 703 -36.82 -30.57 -26.06
C GLY A 703 -35.65 -30.91 -25.14
N PHE A 704 -34.91 -29.93 -24.61
CA PHE A 704 -33.99 -30.14 -23.50
C PHE A 704 -34.37 -29.26 -22.30
N ALA A 705 -34.22 -29.79 -21.09
CA ALA A 705 -34.42 -29.06 -19.83
C ALA A 705 -33.27 -29.31 -18.86
N ALA A 706 -32.94 -28.30 -18.03
CA ALA A 706 -31.95 -28.45 -16.96
C ALA A 706 -32.63 -28.90 -15.67
N LYS A 707 -32.37 -30.14 -15.26
CA LYS A 707 -32.93 -30.74 -14.04
C LYS A 707 -32.30 -30.19 -12.77
N GLN A 708 -30.97 -30.00 -12.80
CA GLN A 708 -30.21 -29.55 -11.66
C GLN A 708 -28.94 -28.83 -12.11
N ILE A 709 -28.67 -27.69 -11.45
CA ILE A 709 -27.42 -26.95 -11.60
C ILE A 709 -26.78 -26.85 -10.21
N THR A 710 -25.50 -27.21 -10.11
CA THR A 710 -24.71 -27.09 -8.88
C THR A 710 -23.40 -26.38 -9.14
N GLN A 711 -22.87 -25.68 -8.15
CA GLN A 711 -21.50 -25.18 -8.12
C GLN A 711 -20.81 -25.73 -6.87
N ALA A 712 -19.65 -26.37 -7.05
CA ALA A 712 -18.92 -27.03 -5.96
C ALA A 712 -19.84 -27.95 -5.11
N GLY A 713 -20.78 -28.64 -5.77
CA GLY A 713 -21.76 -29.53 -5.13
C GLY A 713 -22.99 -28.84 -4.52
N LYS A 714 -23.00 -27.51 -4.36
CA LYS A 714 -24.16 -26.76 -3.85
C LYS A 714 -25.16 -26.46 -4.96
N ARG A 715 -26.44 -26.76 -4.75
CA ARG A 715 -27.52 -26.46 -5.73
C ARG A 715 -27.68 -24.94 -5.90
N LEU A 716 -27.68 -24.49 -7.14
CA LEU A 716 -27.94 -23.09 -7.50
C LEU A 716 -29.44 -22.84 -7.67
N LYS A 717 -29.89 -21.64 -7.31
CA LYS A 717 -31.24 -21.17 -7.61
C LYS A 717 -31.31 -20.81 -9.09
N THR A 718 -32.37 -21.25 -9.75
CA THR A 718 -32.61 -20.97 -11.17
C THR A 718 -33.91 -20.19 -11.34
N LYS A 719 -33.95 -19.32 -12.35
CA LYS A 719 -35.15 -18.61 -12.77
C LYS A 719 -35.34 -18.83 -14.26
N GLN A 720 -36.51 -19.33 -14.67
CA GLN A 720 -36.83 -19.53 -16.08
C GLN A 720 -37.66 -18.37 -16.62
N THR A 721 -37.32 -17.88 -17.81
CA THR A 721 -38.09 -16.87 -18.55
C THR A 721 -38.12 -17.28 -20.02
N GLY A 722 -39.27 -17.73 -20.52
CA GLY A 722 -39.35 -18.36 -21.84
C GLY A 722 -38.44 -19.59 -21.94
N ASN A 723 -37.60 -19.63 -22.98
CA ASN A 723 -36.61 -20.69 -23.21
C ASN A 723 -35.28 -20.48 -22.47
N ASP A 724 -35.15 -19.35 -21.74
CA ASP A 724 -33.92 -18.99 -21.07
C ASP A 724 -33.99 -19.35 -19.57
N LEU A 725 -32.88 -19.89 -19.07
CA LEU A 725 -32.67 -20.20 -17.66
C LEU A 725 -31.54 -19.33 -17.10
N PHE A 726 -31.82 -18.64 -16.01
CA PHE A 726 -30.90 -17.74 -15.34
C PHE A 726 -30.46 -18.29 -14.00
N PHE A 727 -29.19 -18.17 -13.68
CA PHE A 727 -28.64 -18.57 -12.39
C PHE A 727 -27.35 -17.80 -12.07
N ASP A 728 -27.09 -17.60 -10.79
CA ASP A 728 -25.92 -16.87 -10.32
C ASP A 728 -24.77 -17.83 -10.02
N VAL A 729 -23.59 -17.53 -10.56
CA VAL A 729 -22.36 -18.30 -10.36
C VAL A 729 -21.30 -17.36 -9.77
N THR A 730 -20.65 -17.79 -8.69
CA THR A 730 -19.48 -17.07 -8.16
C THR A 730 -18.26 -17.44 -9.03
N PRO A 731 -17.65 -16.50 -9.76
CA PRO A 731 -16.43 -16.79 -10.50
C PRO A 731 -15.34 -17.34 -9.57
N ASN A 732 -14.48 -18.21 -10.09
CA ASN A 732 -13.45 -18.94 -9.34
C ASN A 732 -14.00 -19.85 -8.21
N GLY A 733 -15.31 -19.96 -8.02
CA GLY A 733 -15.98 -20.77 -6.99
C GLY A 733 -16.05 -22.28 -7.26
N GLY A 734 -15.18 -22.82 -8.13
CA GLY A 734 -15.14 -24.24 -8.48
C GLY A 734 -15.96 -24.64 -9.70
N GLU A 735 -16.07 -25.96 -9.94
CA GLU A 735 -16.79 -26.51 -11.10
C GLU A 735 -18.31 -26.33 -10.94
N VAL A 736 -18.94 -25.88 -12.03
CA VAL A 736 -20.39 -25.86 -12.21
C VAL A 736 -20.80 -27.10 -13.01
N VAL A 737 -21.81 -27.80 -12.52
CA VAL A 737 -22.34 -29.03 -13.14
C VAL A 737 -23.82 -28.85 -13.42
N MET A 738 -24.20 -29.06 -14.68
CA MET A 738 -25.59 -29.05 -15.15
C MET A 738 -25.99 -30.45 -15.58
N HIS A 739 -27.10 -30.95 -15.05
CA HIS A 739 -27.75 -32.19 -15.49
C HIS A 739 -28.91 -31.85 -16.41
N LEU A 740 -28.89 -32.42 -17.62
CA LEU A 740 -29.90 -32.19 -18.66
C LEU A 740 -30.79 -33.43 -18.82
N GLU A 741 -32.06 -33.17 -19.10
CA GLU A 741 -33.03 -34.17 -19.59
C GLU A 741 -33.57 -33.75 -20.95
N LYS A 742 -33.99 -34.73 -21.74
CA LYS A 742 -34.60 -34.55 -23.05
C LYS A 742 -36.09 -34.87 -22.94
#